data_AF-A0A6B0RLU8-F1
#
_entry.id   AF-A0A6B0RLU8-F1
#
_cell.length_a   1.000
_cell.length_b   1.000
_cell.length_c   1.000
_cell.angle_alpha   90.00
_cell.angle_beta   90.00
_cell.angle_gamma   90.00
#
_symmetry.space_group_name_H-M   'P 1'
#
loop_
_entity.id
_entity.type
_entity.pdbx_description
1 polymer ?
#
loop_
_entity_poly.entity_id
_entity_poly.type
_entity_poly.pdbx_seq_one_letter_code
_entity_poly.pdbx_strand_id
1 'polypeptide(L)'
;MLPGPRTSLYRPAWGTVNSGGRQAPNPRLGPILGAPPAQGGIPARPHGPRPSRVQLAPHSFRGAAVIGAVTSESGRGPEVRNRKSLASHARPFRSSDGGPSSWRAGGTATKVTLRRLDPSYLRRPLGREKPAGSSSREAASPDPARASGSHRHNLPLAETSCHLEMLRGARRTVLNFPSPFLGENWTQRIKFPFCCLIWRLHFPPLLLLGVTCHAVVGSLWRPSLQGNANLLHLSRNRSNPEQGYCERGARLVSSLDFWTLSSENLIAVLPTDPVKENYVHKVKNCVFSIAFPTPFQSRVRLVAVSKEVLEDILDLDLSVSETDDFIQLVSGGKIVFGSIPLAHRYGGHQFGIWADQLGDGRAHLIGIYMNRQGEKWELQLKGSGKTPYSRNGDGRAILRSSLREFLCSEAMHYLGIPTSRAASLVVSDDVVWRDQFYNGNLAKERGAVVLRVAKSWFRIGSLEILTHSGELDLLRMLLDFIIQEYFPLVDVKEPNRYVDFFSIVVFETAQLIALWMSVGFAHGVCNTDNFSLLSITIDYGPFGFMEAYNPDFVPNTSDDERRYKIGNQANIGMFNLNKLLQALNPLLNPRQKQLATQILKEYPVLYYTRFRELFKAKLGLLGKSEGDDDLIAFLLHLMEKTEADFTMTFRQLSEITQSQLQELVIPQEFWALKMISKHKLFPAWVSQYLSRLKSNISDSDSERRKRMTAVNPRYVLKNWMAESAVQKAERNDFSETY
;
A
#
# COMPACT_ATOMS: atom_id res chain seq x y z
N MET A 1 33.63 -42.91 -23.04
CA MET A 1 34.91 -42.92 -23.78
C MET A 1 35.15 -41.53 -24.35
N LEU A 2 36.40 -41.07 -24.37
CA LEU A 2 36.91 -40.02 -25.27
C LEU A 2 37.22 -40.66 -26.65
N PRO A 3 37.35 -39.93 -27.80
CA PRO A 3 38.13 -38.68 -27.94
C PRO A 3 37.57 -37.60 -28.92
N GLY A 4 38.33 -36.50 -29.11
CA GLY A 4 38.29 -35.65 -30.32
C GLY A 4 39.45 -36.00 -31.27
N PRO A 5 40.07 -35.07 -32.05
CA PRO A 5 39.71 -33.67 -32.38
C PRO A 5 39.75 -33.39 -33.91
N ARG A 6 39.58 -32.12 -34.37
CA ARG A 6 40.20 -31.55 -35.61
C ARG A 6 40.01 -30.03 -35.78
N THR A 7 40.67 -29.42 -36.78
CA THR A 7 41.03 -27.98 -36.83
C THR A 7 41.11 -27.37 -38.25
N SER A 8 40.67 -26.11 -38.43
CA SER A 8 41.19 -25.09 -39.38
C SER A 8 40.59 -23.72 -39.00
N LEU A 9 41.31 -22.59 -38.84
CA LEU A 9 42.27 -21.84 -39.68
C LEU A 9 41.64 -21.09 -40.87
N TYR A 10 41.60 -19.74 -40.78
CA TYR A 10 42.27 -18.84 -41.74
C TYR A 10 42.43 -17.40 -41.18
N ARG A 11 43.45 -16.66 -41.63
CA ARG A 11 43.73 -15.25 -41.30
C ARG A 11 44.55 -14.61 -42.43
N PRO A 12 44.38 -13.30 -42.70
CA PRO A 12 45.54 -12.37 -42.71
C PRO A 12 45.18 -11.03 -41.98
N ALA A 13 46.04 -10.22 -41.35
CA ALA A 13 47.50 -9.98 -41.38
C ALA A 13 47.96 -9.15 -42.61
N TRP A 14 48.85 -8.14 -42.56
CA TRP A 14 49.74 -7.57 -41.53
C TRP A 14 49.74 -6.02 -41.60
N GLY A 15 50.37 -5.32 -40.63
CA GLY A 15 50.57 -3.85 -40.73
C GLY A 15 51.06 -3.14 -39.46
N THR A 16 52.26 -3.46 -38.96
CA THR A 16 52.89 -2.82 -37.79
C THR A 16 54.22 -2.15 -38.15
N VAL A 17 54.60 -1.04 -37.49
CA VAL A 17 55.97 -0.73 -36.97
C VAL A 17 56.02 0.67 -36.31
N ASN A 18 56.51 0.73 -35.05
CA ASN A 18 57.32 1.75 -34.35
C ASN A 18 57.02 3.28 -34.43
N SER A 19 57.52 4.15 -33.52
CA SER A 19 57.89 4.05 -32.09
C SER A 19 58.28 5.44 -31.53
N GLY A 20 57.98 5.73 -30.26
CA GLY A 20 58.45 6.94 -29.54
C GLY A 20 57.60 8.21 -29.80
N GLY A 21 57.80 9.32 -29.07
CA GLY A 21 58.64 9.47 -27.87
C GLY A 21 58.86 10.93 -27.42
N ARG A 22 58.47 11.24 -26.18
CA ARG A 22 58.74 12.46 -25.37
C ARG A 22 58.02 13.79 -25.73
N GLN A 23 57.93 14.59 -24.66
CA GLN A 23 57.83 16.07 -24.57
C GLN A 23 56.56 16.80 -25.01
N ALA A 24 55.96 17.51 -24.03
CA ALA A 24 55.23 18.75 -24.25
C ALA A 24 56.23 19.92 -24.47
N PRO A 25 55.74 21.08 -24.94
CA PRO A 25 55.55 22.15 -23.95
C PRO A 25 54.23 22.92 -24.09
N ASN A 26 53.89 23.63 -23.01
CA ASN A 26 52.86 24.66 -22.95
C ASN A 26 53.49 26.02 -23.33
N PRO A 27 52.75 26.95 -23.95
CA PRO A 27 52.74 28.30 -23.36
C PRO A 27 51.35 28.94 -23.26
N ARG A 28 51.15 29.70 -22.18
CA ARG A 28 50.03 30.64 -21.98
C ARG A 28 50.24 31.91 -22.82
N LEU A 29 49.16 32.63 -23.18
CA LEU A 29 49.09 34.10 -23.08
C LEU A 29 47.69 34.68 -23.38
N GLY A 30 47.29 35.69 -22.59
CA GLY A 30 46.54 36.89 -23.03
C GLY A 30 45.06 36.79 -23.49
N PRO A 31 44.09 37.34 -22.72
CA PRO A 31 42.74 37.68 -23.21
C PRO A 31 42.67 39.12 -23.76
N ILE A 32 41.67 39.42 -24.60
CA ILE A 32 41.31 40.79 -25.02
C ILE A 32 39.80 40.99 -24.93
N LEU A 33 39.37 42.17 -24.47
CA LEU A 33 37.98 42.63 -24.35
C LEU A 33 37.59 43.50 -25.56
N GLY A 34 36.32 43.48 -25.96
CA GLY A 34 35.76 44.39 -26.97
C GLY A 34 34.26 44.19 -27.18
N ALA A 35 33.48 45.27 -27.11
CA ALA A 35 32.01 45.28 -27.20
C ALA A 35 31.53 46.16 -28.40
N PRO A 36 30.23 46.21 -28.74
CA PRO A 36 29.73 46.60 -30.07
C PRO A 36 29.42 48.12 -30.17
N PRO A 37 28.96 48.69 -31.31
CA PRO A 37 27.55 48.56 -31.77
C PRO A 37 27.32 48.61 -33.31
N ALA A 38 26.08 48.38 -33.77
CA ALA A 38 25.39 49.16 -34.84
C ALA A 38 23.98 48.59 -35.17
N GLN A 39 23.15 49.37 -35.90
CA GLN A 39 21.74 49.08 -36.24
C GLN A 39 21.49 49.13 -37.76
N GLY A 40 20.35 48.58 -38.22
CA GLY A 40 19.59 49.16 -39.35
C GLY A 40 19.06 48.20 -40.43
N GLY A 41 17.80 48.41 -40.86
CA GLY A 41 17.29 47.93 -42.16
C GLY A 41 15.95 47.17 -42.16
N ILE A 42 14.87 47.81 -42.62
CA ILE A 42 13.57 47.18 -43.01
C ILE A 42 13.08 47.83 -44.32
N PRO A 43 12.76 47.04 -45.36
CA PRO A 43 11.43 47.09 -46.00
C PRO A 43 10.86 45.67 -46.25
N ALA A 44 9.63 45.32 -45.87
CA ALA A 44 8.32 45.67 -46.45
C ALA A 44 7.77 44.58 -47.43
N ARG A 45 6.45 44.32 -47.39
CA ARG A 45 5.74 43.33 -48.24
C ARG A 45 5.18 43.97 -49.52
N PRO A 46 4.64 43.20 -50.50
CA PRO A 46 3.18 43.05 -50.52
C PRO A 46 2.58 41.72 -51.07
N HIS A 47 1.30 41.48 -50.72
CA HIS A 47 0.28 40.60 -51.33
C HIS A 47 0.52 39.08 -51.55
N GLY A 48 -0.60 38.36 -51.76
CA GLY A 48 -0.70 36.93 -52.13
C GLY A 48 -1.72 36.73 -53.25
N PRO A 49 -2.01 35.49 -53.69
CA PRO A 49 -3.14 34.77 -53.08
C PRO A 49 -2.96 33.23 -52.94
N ARG A 50 -4.04 32.54 -52.51
CA ARG A 50 -4.24 31.07 -52.44
C ARG A 50 -5.16 30.61 -53.61
N PRO A 51 -5.45 29.29 -53.82
CA PRO A 51 -4.80 28.05 -53.36
C PRO A 51 -4.48 27.07 -54.53
N SER A 52 -3.92 25.89 -54.24
CA SER A 52 -4.00 24.69 -55.11
C SER A 52 -4.00 23.38 -54.31
N ARG A 53 -4.63 22.33 -54.84
CA ARG A 53 -4.63 20.95 -54.29
C ARG A 53 -3.45 20.15 -54.84
N VAL A 54 -2.95 19.17 -54.07
CA VAL A 54 -2.25 17.99 -54.59
C VAL A 54 -2.78 16.75 -53.84
N GLN A 55 -2.97 15.64 -54.56
CA GLN A 55 -3.36 14.34 -53.99
C GLN A 55 -2.11 13.50 -53.68
N LEU A 56 -2.21 12.59 -52.71
CA LEU A 56 -1.25 11.50 -52.54
C LEU A 56 -1.97 10.15 -52.63
N ALA A 57 -1.45 9.26 -53.48
CA ALA A 57 -1.85 7.87 -53.60
C ALA A 57 -0.92 6.98 -52.75
N PRO A 58 -1.38 5.80 -52.30
CA PRO A 58 -0.60 4.97 -51.38
C PRO A 58 0.42 4.08 -52.10
N HIS A 59 1.56 3.84 -51.46
CA HIS A 59 2.44 2.70 -51.77
C HIS A 59 2.35 1.63 -50.69
N SER A 60 2.16 0.39 -51.13
CA SER A 60 2.23 -0.81 -50.32
C SER A 60 3.59 -1.49 -50.49
N PHE A 61 4.00 -2.29 -49.50
CA PHE A 61 4.93 -3.40 -49.73
C PHE A 61 4.54 -4.61 -48.87
N ARG A 62 4.89 -5.80 -49.36
CA ARG A 62 4.55 -7.12 -48.78
C ARG A 62 5.81 -7.89 -48.39
N GLY A 63 5.66 -8.82 -47.45
CA GLY A 63 6.53 -10.00 -47.32
C GLY A 63 6.82 -10.40 -45.86
N ALA A 64 6.72 -11.67 -45.46
CA ALA A 64 6.13 -12.83 -46.13
C ALA A 64 5.71 -13.93 -45.12
N ALA A 65 4.83 -14.82 -45.58
CA ALA A 65 4.63 -16.26 -45.31
C ALA A 65 5.37 -16.95 -44.13
N VAL A 66 4.84 -18.02 -43.52
CA VAL A 66 4.69 -19.37 -44.15
C VAL A 66 3.65 -20.28 -43.45
N ILE A 67 2.73 -20.82 -44.27
CA ILE A 67 2.07 -22.16 -44.30
C ILE A 67 1.46 -22.76 -43.01
N GLY A 68 0.23 -23.26 -43.14
CA GLY A 68 -0.39 -24.23 -42.21
C GLY A 68 -1.87 -24.52 -42.48
N ALA A 69 -2.20 -25.23 -43.57
CA ALA A 69 -3.59 -25.54 -43.94
C ALA A 69 -3.80 -27.01 -44.33
N VAL A 70 -4.92 -27.60 -43.90
CA VAL A 70 -5.46 -28.91 -44.30
C VAL A 70 -6.98 -28.77 -44.48
N THR A 71 -7.58 -29.58 -45.35
CA THR A 71 -8.88 -29.30 -46.00
C THR A 71 -9.98 -30.31 -45.68
N SER A 72 -11.24 -29.82 -45.65
CA SER A 72 -12.51 -30.51 -46.03
C SER A 72 -12.92 -31.78 -45.22
N GLU A 73 -14.17 -32.28 -45.22
CA GLU A 73 -15.36 -31.97 -46.04
C GLU A 73 -16.72 -32.34 -45.36
N SER A 74 -17.80 -31.61 -45.68
CA SER A 74 -19.25 -31.96 -45.66
C SER A 74 -19.94 -32.72 -44.49
N GLY A 75 -21.20 -32.34 -44.12
CA GLY A 75 -21.99 -33.18 -43.20
C GLY A 75 -23.35 -32.70 -42.63
N ARG A 76 -24.30 -32.20 -43.44
CA ARG A 76 -25.78 -32.07 -43.18
C ARG A 76 -26.29 -31.54 -41.81
N GLY A 77 -27.04 -30.43 -41.83
CA GLY A 77 -27.93 -30.01 -40.71
C GLY A 77 -29.37 -30.57 -40.84
N PRO A 78 -30.43 -29.90 -40.32
CA PRO A 78 -30.46 -28.67 -39.51
C PRO A 78 -31.36 -28.75 -38.24
N GLU A 79 -31.35 -27.73 -37.38
CA GLU A 79 -32.53 -27.37 -36.57
C GLU A 79 -32.62 -25.86 -36.31
N VAL A 80 -33.83 -25.33 -36.08
CA VAL A 80 -34.13 -23.88 -36.12
C VAL A 80 -34.76 -23.41 -34.81
N ARG A 81 -34.16 -22.40 -34.16
CA ARG A 81 -34.91 -21.46 -33.31
C ARG A 81 -34.22 -20.12 -33.13
N ASN A 82 -34.86 -19.06 -33.64
CA ASN A 82 -34.48 -17.67 -33.41
C ASN A 82 -34.64 -17.27 -31.94
N ARG A 83 -33.69 -16.49 -31.41
CA ARG A 83 -34.02 -15.37 -30.51
C ARG A 83 -33.18 -14.15 -30.87
N LYS A 84 -33.84 -12.97 -30.87
CA LYS A 84 -33.28 -11.70 -31.33
C LYS A 84 -32.48 -11.02 -30.21
N SER A 85 -31.53 -10.18 -30.62
CA SER A 85 -31.00 -9.11 -29.76
C SER A 85 -32.09 -8.11 -29.39
N LEU A 86 -31.93 -7.45 -28.24
CA LEU A 86 -32.70 -6.29 -27.82
C LEU A 86 -31.73 -5.18 -27.43
N ALA A 87 -31.80 -4.07 -28.16
CA ALA A 87 -31.10 -2.83 -27.85
C ALA A 87 -32.14 -1.73 -27.63
N SER A 88 -32.04 -1.02 -26.50
CA SER A 88 -33.01 0.00 -26.11
C SER A 88 -32.43 0.96 -25.07
N HIS A 89 -32.77 2.25 -25.09
CA HIS A 89 -33.44 3.06 -26.12
C HIS A 89 -33.12 4.53 -25.81
N ALA A 90 -32.81 5.36 -26.81
CA ALA A 90 -32.57 6.79 -26.60
C ALA A 90 -32.89 7.61 -27.87
N ARG A 91 -33.84 8.55 -27.77
CA ARG A 91 -34.07 9.71 -28.68
C ARG A 91 -35.12 10.67 -28.06
N PRO A 92 -35.28 11.91 -28.57
CA PRO A 92 -35.48 13.08 -27.70
C PRO A 92 -36.83 13.78 -27.90
N PHE A 93 -36.99 14.96 -27.27
CA PHE A 93 -38.00 15.94 -27.65
C PHE A 93 -37.42 17.33 -27.96
N ARG A 94 -38.21 18.15 -28.68
CA ARG A 94 -37.86 19.48 -29.20
C ARG A 94 -38.45 20.61 -28.33
N SER A 95 -37.90 21.81 -28.54
CA SER A 95 -38.39 23.11 -28.06
C SER A 95 -39.53 23.69 -28.91
N SER A 96 -40.44 24.46 -28.29
CA SER A 96 -41.18 25.56 -28.93
C SER A 96 -41.82 26.50 -27.89
N ASP A 97 -41.35 27.77 -27.90
CA ASP A 97 -42.07 29.04 -27.72
C ASP A 97 -42.94 29.35 -26.48
N GLY A 98 -42.78 30.58 -25.96
CA GLY A 98 -43.61 31.18 -24.90
C GLY A 98 -42.98 32.49 -24.36
N GLY A 99 -43.60 33.64 -24.65
CA GLY A 99 -43.02 34.99 -24.40
C GLY A 99 -43.20 35.58 -22.99
N PRO A 100 -42.62 36.77 -22.71
CA PRO A 100 -42.46 37.32 -21.36
C PRO A 100 -43.45 38.44 -20.98
N SER A 101 -43.57 38.73 -19.68
CA SER A 101 -43.93 40.07 -19.16
C SER A 101 -43.54 40.25 -17.69
N SER A 102 -43.44 41.50 -17.23
CA SER A 102 -42.99 41.90 -15.89
C SER A 102 -44.03 42.79 -15.20
N TRP A 103 -44.15 42.69 -13.86
CA TRP A 103 -44.87 43.67 -13.03
C TRP A 103 -44.25 43.85 -11.64
N ARG A 104 -44.55 44.97 -10.97
CA ARG A 104 -44.00 45.40 -9.68
C ARG A 104 -45.06 45.39 -8.57
N ALA A 105 -44.60 45.08 -7.34
CA ALA A 105 -44.97 45.68 -6.03
C ALA A 105 -46.45 45.82 -5.57
N GLY A 106 -46.69 45.49 -4.28
CA GLY A 106 -47.60 46.29 -3.42
C GLY A 106 -48.60 45.54 -2.52
N GLY A 107 -48.38 45.58 -1.19
CA GLY A 107 -49.39 45.27 -0.14
C GLY A 107 -49.66 43.78 0.15
N THR A 108 -50.11 43.36 1.34
CA THR A 108 -50.26 44.10 2.63
C THR A 108 -50.14 43.16 3.85
N ALA A 109 -50.09 43.72 5.06
CA ALA A 109 -49.82 43.11 6.37
C ALA A 109 -50.64 41.82 6.74
N THR A 110 -50.28 41.01 7.75
CA THR A 110 -50.41 41.38 9.19
C THR A 110 -49.80 40.35 10.18
N LYS A 111 -48.88 40.80 11.07
CA LYS A 111 -48.48 40.27 12.43
C LYS A 111 -47.92 38.83 12.54
N VAL A 112 -47.06 38.46 13.50
CA VAL A 112 -46.27 39.22 14.51
C VAL A 112 -44.93 38.53 14.81
N THR A 113 -43.96 39.28 15.36
CA THR A 113 -42.59 38.87 15.69
C THR A 113 -42.43 38.06 16.98
N LEU A 114 -41.39 37.20 17.03
CA LEU A 114 -40.71 36.78 18.27
C LEU A 114 -39.20 36.57 18.01
N ARG A 115 -38.33 37.12 18.88
CA ARG A 115 -36.86 36.89 18.86
C ARG A 115 -36.23 37.39 20.18
N ARG A 116 -35.44 36.53 20.85
CA ARG A 116 -34.41 36.88 21.88
C ARG A 116 -34.95 37.53 23.19
N LEU A 117 -34.28 37.49 24.36
CA LEU A 117 -33.04 36.82 24.83
C LEU A 117 -33.09 36.64 26.39
N ASP A 118 -32.06 36.00 26.94
CA ASP A 118 -31.63 35.87 28.36
C ASP A 118 -31.30 37.24 29.06
N PRO A 119 -30.89 37.34 30.37
CA PRO A 119 -30.81 36.34 31.47
C PRO A 119 -31.14 36.80 32.94
N SER A 120 -31.16 35.83 33.88
CA SER A 120 -30.61 35.86 35.27
C SER A 120 -31.20 36.63 36.50
N TYR A 121 -31.44 35.83 37.58
CA TYR A 121 -31.18 36.03 39.04
C TYR A 121 -32.03 36.87 40.06
N LEU A 122 -32.24 36.22 41.23
CA LEU A 122 -32.36 36.69 42.64
C LEU A 122 -33.66 37.31 43.25
N ARG A 123 -34.21 36.65 44.30
CA ARG A 123 -34.54 37.22 45.65
C ARG A 123 -34.89 36.15 46.73
N ARG A 124 -35.00 36.57 48.00
CA ARG A 124 -35.16 35.85 49.32
C ARG A 124 -35.99 36.74 50.30
N PRO A 125 -36.23 36.44 51.61
CA PRO A 125 -35.97 35.25 52.47
C PRO A 125 -37.32 34.59 52.91
N LEU A 126 -37.68 33.98 54.08
CA LEU A 126 -37.25 33.74 55.51
C LEU A 126 -37.78 32.32 55.95
N GLY A 127 -37.66 31.74 57.17
CA GLY A 127 -36.98 32.04 58.46
C GLY A 127 -37.63 31.27 59.66
N ARG A 128 -36.89 31.05 60.79
CA ARG A 128 -37.24 30.25 62.02
C ARG A 128 -37.36 28.71 61.82
N GLU A 129 -37.07 27.80 62.76
CA GLU A 129 -36.59 27.89 64.18
C GLU A 129 -35.61 26.72 64.58
N LYS A 130 -35.40 26.44 65.89
CA LYS A 130 -34.39 25.51 66.51
C LYS A 130 -35.06 24.64 67.64
N PRO A 131 -34.42 23.76 68.49
CA PRO A 131 -32.99 23.50 68.79
C PRO A 131 -32.53 22.01 69.02
N ALA A 132 -31.22 21.82 69.35
CA ALA A 132 -30.56 20.76 70.16
C ALA A 132 -30.58 19.26 69.71
N GLY A 133 -29.54 18.44 69.98
CA GLY A 133 -28.20 18.70 70.56
C GLY A 133 -27.37 17.42 70.87
N SER A 134 -26.03 17.54 70.97
CA SER A 134 -25.03 16.49 71.34
C SER A 134 -24.93 15.23 70.44
N SER A 135 -23.82 14.47 70.32
CA SER A 135 -22.36 14.70 70.54
C SER A 135 -21.55 13.44 70.10
N SER A 136 -20.29 13.46 69.62
CA SER A 136 -19.47 14.51 68.98
C SER A 136 -18.07 13.97 68.58
N ARG A 137 -17.54 14.36 67.40
CA ARG A 137 -16.09 14.38 67.01
C ARG A 137 -15.40 13.04 66.71
N GLU A 138 -14.72 12.85 65.56
CA GLU A 138 -13.48 13.49 64.99
C GLU A 138 -12.19 13.02 65.71
N ALA A 139 -11.05 12.71 65.04
CA ALA A 139 -10.75 12.51 63.61
C ALA A 139 -9.32 11.92 63.41
N ALA A 140 -8.92 11.75 62.14
CA ALA A 140 -7.56 11.85 61.57
C ALA A 140 -6.55 10.67 61.68
N SER A 141 -6.14 10.25 60.48
CA SER A 141 -4.84 9.71 60.02
C SER A 141 -3.62 10.57 60.50
N PRO A 142 -2.33 10.13 60.37
CA PRO A 142 -1.74 9.48 59.19
C PRO A 142 -0.61 8.43 59.37
N ASP A 143 -0.17 7.87 58.23
CA ASP A 143 1.16 7.27 57.94
C ASP A 143 2.35 8.22 58.26
N PRO A 144 3.65 7.80 58.32
CA PRO A 144 4.24 6.66 57.57
C PRO A 144 5.41 5.84 58.23
N ALA A 145 5.89 4.83 57.46
CA ALA A 145 7.31 4.42 57.26
C ALA A 145 8.12 3.53 58.26
N ARG A 146 8.55 2.36 57.71
CA ARG A 146 9.88 1.67 57.79
C ARG A 146 10.56 1.31 59.14
N ALA A 147 10.66 -0.03 59.34
CA ALA A 147 11.91 -0.83 59.47
C ALA A 147 12.47 -1.31 60.84
N SER A 148 13.22 -2.43 60.75
CA SER A 148 14.15 -3.09 61.71
C SER A 148 13.64 -4.22 62.65
N GLY A 149 14.55 -5.17 62.97
CA GLY A 149 14.36 -6.33 63.89
C GLY A 149 13.57 -7.53 63.30
N SER A 150 14.09 -8.69 62.85
CA SER A 150 15.33 -9.49 63.05
C SER A 150 15.27 -10.58 64.14
N HIS A 151 15.34 -11.87 63.75
CA HIS A 151 16.07 -13.00 64.41
C HIS A 151 15.90 -14.30 63.56
N ARG A 152 16.99 -14.93 63.09
CA ARG A 152 17.61 -16.21 63.56
C ARG A 152 16.84 -17.49 63.12
N HIS A 153 17.46 -18.59 62.65
CA HIS A 153 18.87 -18.99 62.53
C HIS A 153 19.08 -20.17 61.52
N ASN A 154 20.22 -20.21 60.80
CA ASN A 154 21.24 -21.31 60.68
C ASN A 154 20.81 -22.81 60.46
N LEU A 155 21.48 -23.73 59.72
CA LEU A 155 22.89 -23.95 59.25
C LEU A 155 22.91 -24.97 58.01
N PRO A 156 24.04 -25.57 57.47
CA PRO A 156 24.26 -25.62 55.99
C PRO A 156 25.01 -26.86 55.33
N LEU A 157 25.44 -26.69 54.05
CA LEU A 157 26.67 -27.20 53.33
C LEU A 157 26.84 -28.65 52.75
N ALA A 158 27.71 -28.72 51.71
CA ALA A 158 28.44 -29.86 51.08
C ALA A 158 27.68 -30.93 50.25
N GLU A 159 28.14 -31.57 49.14
CA GLU A 159 29.44 -31.72 48.39
C GLU A 159 30.29 -32.98 48.77
N THR A 160 30.95 -33.79 47.89
CA THR A 160 31.13 -33.79 46.41
C THR A 160 31.66 -35.16 45.83
N SER A 161 31.38 -35.46 44.55
CA SER A 161 32.16 -36.27 43.56
C SER A 161 32.45 -37.81 43.74
N CYS A 162 32.37 -38.63 42.65
CA CYS A 162 33.54 -39.30 41.97
C CYS A 162 33.15 -40.31 40.83
N HIS A 163 34.15 -40.96 40.20
CA HIS A 163 34.13 -41.78 38.96
C HIS A 163 34.05 -43.33 39.14
N LEU A 164 33.65 -44.08 38.09
CA LEU A 164 34.56 -44.99 37.31
C LEU A 164 33.93 -45.57 36.00
N GLU A 165 34.72 -46.28 35.19
CA GLU A 165 34.37 -46.90 33.89
C GLU A 165 34.10 -48.42 33.98
N MET A 166 33.46 -49.04 32.96
CA MET A 166 34.12 -50.00 32.02
C MET A 166 33.20 -50.77 31.02
N LEU A 167 33.74 -50.95 29.81
CA LEU A 167 33.66 -52.09 28.87
C LEU A 167 32.34 -52.74 28.34
N ARG A 168 32.15 -52.57 27.02
CA ARG A 168 31.93 -53.59 25.96
C ARG A 168 30.88 -54.73 26.12
N GLY A 169 29.99 -54.82 25.13
CA GLY A 169 30.22 -55.80 24.05
C GLY A 169 29.06 -56.65 23.49
N ALA A 170 28.81 -56.53 22.17
CA ALA A 170 28.22 -57.55 21.25
C ALA A 170 26.75 -58.01 21.49
N ARG A 171 26.02 -58.67 20.57
CA ARG A 171 26.00 -58.75 19.08
C ARG A 171 24.69 -59.46 18.65
N ARG A 172 23.93 -58.91 17.68
CA ARG A 172 22.92 -59.63 16.82
C ARG A 172 21.77 -60.33 17.59
N THR A 173 20.62 -60.70 17.03
CA THR A 173 20.30 -61.20 15.68
C THR A 173 18.87 -60.83 15.25
N VAL A 174 18.59 -60.92 13.95
CA VAL A 174 17.31 -60.70 13.26
C VAL A 174 16.34 -61.88 13.47
N LEU A 175 15.02 -61.66 13.51
CA LEU A 175 14.01 -62.45 12.75
C LEU A 175 12.56 -61.92 12.80
N ASN A 176 11.95 -61.97 11.62
CA ASN A 176 10.57 -61.75 11.13
C ASN A 176 9.32 -61.83 12.04
N PHE A 177 8.35 -60.96 11.72
CA PHE A 177 6.90 -61.21 11.45
C PHE A 177 6.32 -62.64 11.64
N PRO A 178 5.05 -62.79 12.10
CA PRO A 178 3.88 -62.23 11.38
C PRO A 178 2.64 -61.77 12.19
N SER A 179 1.66 -61.20 11.47
CA SER A 179 0.25 -61.00 11.86
C SER A 179 -0.60 -62.18 11.36
N PRO A 180 -1.71 -62.62 12.01
CA PRO A 180 -3.04 -62.33 11.46
C PRO A 180 -4.26 -62.30 12.45
N PHE A 181 -5.46 -62.08 11.87
CA PHE A 181 -6.84 -62.35 12.35
C PHE A 181 -7.62 -61.35 13.25
N LEU A 182 -8.47 -60.58 12.55
CA LEU A 182 -9.94 -60.48 12.68
C LEU A 182 -10.66 -61.01 13.93
N GLY A 183 -11.62 -60.21 14.42
CA GLY A 183 -12.79 -60.66 15.19
C GLY A 183 -13.92 -59.63 15.10
N GLU A 184 -15.13 -60.06 14.72
CA GLU A 184 -16.32 -59.18 14.62
C GLU A 184 -17.13 -59.23 15.93
N ASN A 185 -17.82 -58.13 16.30
CA ASN A 185 -19.26 -58.18 16.58
C ASN A 185 -19.96 -56.82 16.74
N TRP A 186 -21.06 -56.71 16.02
CA TRP A 186 -22.19 -55.79 16.05
C TRP A 186 -22.50 -54.97 17.32
N THR A 187 -22.84 -53.69 17.11
CA THR A 187 -24.22 -53.22 17.39
C THR A 187 -24.57 -52.00 16.52
N GLN A 188 -25.87 -51.80 16.28
CA GLN A 188 -26.39 -50.81 15.31
C GLN A 188 -26.78 -49.48 15.99
N ARG A 189 -26.67 -48.35 15.26
CA ARG A 189 -27.84 -47.50 14.93
C ARG A 189 -27.56 -46.39 13.91
N ILE A 190 -28.55 -46.23 13.01
CA ILE A 190 -28.88 -45.03 12.20
C ILE A 190 -27.77 -44.48 11.27
N LYS A 191 -27.90 -44.77 9.97
CA LYS A 191 -27.28 -44.01 8.87
C LYS A 191 -28.29 -42.99 8.31
N PHE A 192 -27.83 -41.82 7.92
CA PHE A 192 -28.46 -41.00 6.87
C PHE A 192 -27.39 -40.60 5.84
N PRO A 193 -27.67 -40.66 4.52
CA PRO A 193 -26.62 -40.51 3.50
C PRO A 193 -26.48 -39.07 2.98
N PHE A 194 -25.26 -38.56 2.94
CA PHE A 194 -24.89 -37.40 2.10
C PHE A 194 -23.47 -37.51 1.54
N CYS A 195 -23.24 -38.54 0.72
CA CYS A 195 -22.21 -38.50 -0.32
C CYS A 195 -22.85 -38.06 -1.65
N CYS A 196 -22.05 -37.47 -2.54
CA CYS A 196 -22.43 -36.85 -3.83
C CYS A 196 -22.80 -35.34 -3.80
N LEU A 197 -21.88 -34.46 -3.35
CA LEU A 197 -21.83 -33.07 -3.84
C LEU A 197 -20.44 -32.40 -3.82
N ILE A 198 -19.34 -33.15 -4.03
CA ILE A 198 -17.97 -32.58 -4.08
C ILE A 198 -17.28 -32.97 -5.40
N TRP A 199 -17.80 -32.46 -6.52
CA TRP A 199 -17.14 -32.55 -7.85
C TRP A 199 -17.51 -31.31 -8.71
N ARG A 200 -17.04 -30.12 -8.29
CA ARG A 200 -16.86 -28.87 -9.08
C ARG A 200 -16.51 -27.67 -8.17
N LEU A 201 -15.34 -27.72 -7.55
CA LEU A 201 -14.63 -26.52 -7.05
C LEU A 201 -13.18 -26.63 -7.53
N HIS A 202 -12.77 -25.76 -8.45
CA HIS A 202 -11.39 -25.73 -8.97
C HIS A 202 -10.50 -24.88 -8.07
N PHE A 203 -10.05 -25.48 -6.96
CA PHE A 203 -8.77 -25.11 -6.37
C PHE A 203 -7.64 -25.80 -7.16
N PRO A 204 -6.53 -25.12 -7.50
CA PRO A 204 -5.33 -25.79 -8.00
C PRO A 204 -4.71 -26.62 -6.87
N PRO A 205 -4.60 -27.96 -7.00
CA PRO A 205 -4.16 -28.80 -5.89
C PRO A 205 -2.63 -28.98 -5.91
N LEU A 206 -1.89 -28.28 -5.04
CA LEU A 206 -0.50 -28.63 -4.68
C LEU A 206 0.04 -27.85 -3.45
N LEU A 207 -0.45 -28.17 -2.24
CA LEU A 207 0.26 -28.10 -0.94
C LEU A 207 -0.72 -28.32 0.24
N LEU A 208 -1.32 -29.52 0.31
CA LEU A 208 -2.17 -29.91 1.46
C LEU A 208 -2.04 -31.41 1.79
N LEU A 209 -0.79 -31.87 1.87
CA LEU A 209 -0.38 -33.18 2.40
C LEU A 209 0.97 -32.97 3.12
N GLY A 210 1.02 -33.23 4.44
CA GLY A 210 2.28 -33.14 5.20
C GLY A 210 2.27 -32.34 6.52
N VAL A 211 1.12 -32.10 7.18
CA VAL A 211 1.09 -31.51 8.54
C VAL A 211 0.26 -32.36 9.52
N THR A 212 0.49 -33.68 9.50
CA THR A 212 0.21 -34.59 10.62
C THR A 212 1.35 -35.63 10.69
N CYS A 213 1.68 -36.08 11.91
CA CYS A 213 2.72 -37.08 12.19
C CYS A 213 4.18 -36.76 11.81
N HIS A 214 4.74 -35.68 12.37
CA HIS A 214 6.15 -35.71 12.82
C HIS A 214 6.31 -35.04 14.19
N ALA A 215 5.98 -35.80 15.23
CA ALA A 215 6.47 -35.60 16.59
C ALA A 215 7.31 -36.83 16.98
N VAL A 216 8.24 -36.65 17.92
CA VAL A 216 9.29 -37.61 18.33
C VAL A 216 10.46 -37.72 17.31
N VAL A 217 11.67 -37.87 17.84
CA VAL A 217 12.99 -37.87 17.15
C VAL A 217 13.36 -36.52 16.49
N GLY A 218 13.67 -35.53 17.33
CA GLY A 218 14.24 -34.23 16.93
C GLY A 218 15.18 -33.63 17.99
N SER A 219 15.82 -34.49 18.80
CA SER A 219 16.64 -34.09 19.94
C SER A 219 18.12 -33.99 19.55
N LEU A 220 18.77 -32.89 19.98
CA LEU A 220 20.15 -32.43 19.70
C LEU A 220 20.24 -31.32 18.62
N TRP A 221 21.19 -30.39 18.82
CA TRP A 221 21.47 -29.20 17.98
C TRP A 221 20.36 -28.13 17.90
N ARG A 222 20.09 -27.48 19.05
CA ARG A 222 19.48 -26.14 19.10
C ARG A 222 20.57 -25.05 19.14
N PRO A 223 20.61 -24.09 18.21
CA PRO A 223 21.10 -22.74 18.48
C PRO A 223 20.10 -22.01 19.38
N SER A 224 20.59 -21.21 20.34
CA SER A 224 19.75 -20.58 21.37
C SER A 224 19.06 -19.29 20.89
N LEU A 225 17.94 -19.42 20.19
CA LEU A 225 16.97 -18.36 19.94
C LEU A 225 15.57 -18.78 20.44
N GLN A 226 15.43 -18.91 21.76
CA GLN A 226 14.14 -19.13 22.41
C GLN A 226 14.01 -18.27 23.67
N GLY A 227 13.93 -16.96 23.45
CA GLY A 227 13.58 -15.94 24.44
C GLY A 227 12.82 -14.80 23.74
N ASN A 228 11.84 -14.21 24.43
CA ASN A 228 11.08 -13.03 24.00
C ASN A 228 10.29 -13.12 22.67
N ALA A 229 9.61 -14.24 22.42
CA ALA A 229 8.53 -14.31 21.42
C ALA A 229 7.16 -13.79 21.92
N ASN A 230 7.08 -13.26 23.15
CA ASN A 230 5.86 -12.82 23.82
C ASN A 230 5.98 -11.38 24.36
N LEU A 231 6.26 -10.39 23.50
CA LEU A 231 5.99 -8.96 23.80
C LEU A 231 6.05 -8.04 22.54
N LEU A 232 5.32 -8.40 21.48
CA LEU A 232 5.03 -7.49 20.35
C LEU A 232 3.70 -6.75 20.54
N HIS A 233 3.50 -6.21 21.75
CA HIS A 233 2.67 -5.01 21.91
C HIS A 233 3.56 -3.80 21.60
N LEU A 234 3.04 -2.83 20.86
CA LEU A 234 3.70 -1.53 20.66
C LEU A 234 3.68 -0.73 21.98
N SER A 235 4.58 -1.07 22.90
CA SER A 235 4.84 -0.31 24.12
C SER A 235 5.52 1.02 23.76
N ARG A 236 4.69 2.04 23.52
CA ARG A 236 5.09 3.43 23.29
C ARG A 236 6.06 3.87 24.39
N ASN A 237 7.35 3.92 24.06
CA ASN A 237 8.42 3.96 25.05
C ASN A 237 8.40 5.29 25.82
N ARG A 238 7.92 5.28 27.07
CA ARG A 238 8.09 6.39 28.02
C ARG A 238 9.50 6.31 28.60
N SER A 239 10.45 6.99 27.98
CA SER A 239 11.72 7.32 28.62
C SER A 239 11.49 8.23 29.85
N ASN A 240 12.41 8.18 30.81
CA ASN A 240 12.22 8.77 32.14
C ASN A 240 12.24 10.31 32.08
N PRO A 241 11.30 11.04 32.74
CA PRO A 241 11.06 12.46 32.47
C PRO A 241 11.89 13.43 33.34
N GLU A 242 13.16 13.12 33.63
CA GLU A 242 14.04 13.97 34.47
C GLU A 242 15.32 14.42 33.78
N GLN A 243 15.18 15.34 32.82
CA GLN A 243 16.13 16.45 32.57
C GLN A 243 15.53 17.43 31.54
N GLY A 244 15.50 18.73 31.86
CA GLY A 244 15.22 19.79 30.89
C GLY A 244 13.78 19.89 30.34
N TYR A 245 12.78 20.07 31.21
CA TYR A 245 11.42 20.44 30.78
C TYR A 245 11.38 21.92 30.30
N CYS A 246 11.80 22.17 29.07
CA CYS A 246 11.37 23.36 28.33
C CYS A 246 10.01 23.08 27.66
N GLU A 247 9.14 24.09 27.64
CA GLU A 247 7.73 23.93 27.30
C GLU A 247 7.54 23.56 25.81
N ARG A 248 7.13 22.32 25.54
CA ARG A 248 6.78 21.86 24.17
C ARG A 248 5.38 22.33 23.73
N GLY A 249 5.12 23.62 23.89
CA GLY A 249 4.10 24.38 23.15
C GLY A 249 4.61 24.75 21.77
N ALA A 250 5.08 23.77 20.98
CA ALA A 250 5.66 23.99 19.66
C ALA A 250 4.58 24.45 18.66
N ARG A 251 4.42 25.77 18.56
CA ARG A 251 3.44 26.47 17.71
C ARG A 251 3.61 26.07 16.25
N LEU A 252 2.49 25.76 15.60
CA LEU A 252 2.43 25.51 14.15
C LEU A 252 2.93 26.74 13.38
N VAL A 253 3.68 26.51 12.30
CA VAL A 253 4.26 27.59 11.51
C VAL A 253 3.20 28.12 10.56
N SER A 254 2.89 29.42 10.66
CA SER A 254 1.86 30.10 9.84
C SER A 254 2.42 30.83 8.61
N SER A 255 3.63 30.47 8.17
CA SER A 255 4.26 30.94 6.93
C SER A 255 5.34 29.95 6.48
N LEU A 256 5.74 29.99 5.20
CA LEU A 256 6.83 29.18 4.67
C LEU A 256 8.22 29.83 4.81
N ASP A 257 8.32 31.08 5.27
CA ASP A 257 9.59 31.85 5.33
C ASP A 257 10.73 31.14 6.09
N PHE A 258 10.38 30.39 7.14
CA PHE A 258 11.32 29.63 7.98
C PHE A 258 11.10 28.11 7.89
N TRP A 259 10.23 27.66 6.99
CA TRP A 259 9.95 26.25 6.77
C TRP A 259 10.86 25.74 5.64
N THR A 260 11.73 24.79 5.96
CA THR A 260 12.81 24.34 5.07
C THR A 260 12.69 22.86 4.75
N LEU A 261 13.21 22.48 3.59
CA LEU A 261 13.44 21.09 3.21
C LEU A 261 14.95 20.86 3.06
N SER A 262 15.40 19.62 3.18
CA SER A 262 16.77 19.24 2.80
C SER A 262 16.76 18.12 1.77
N SER A 263 17.53 18.30 0.70
CA SER A 263 17.94 17.20 -0.19
C SER A 263 19.37 16.73 0.09
N GLU A 264 20.06 17.32 1.07
CA GLU A 264 21.52 17.23 1.24
C GLU A 264 21.99 15.81 1.55
N ASN A 265 21.36 15.12 2.52
CA ASN A 265 21.73 13.74 2.88
C ASN A 265 21.64 12.77 1.68
N LEU A 266 20.70 12.99 0.75
CA LEU A 266 20.57 12.17 -0.45
C LEU A 266 21.71 12.46 -1.43
N ILE A 267 21.95 13.73 -1.79
CA ILE A 267 22.92 14.10 -2.82
C ILE A 267 24.38 14.05 -2.35
N ALA A 268 24.63 14.09 -1.04
CA ALA A 268 25.97 13.98 -0.44
C ALA A 268 26.46 12.52 -0.36
N VAL A 269 25.54 11.54 -0.25
CA VAL A 269 25.87 10.11 -0.15
C VAL A 269 25.63 9.37 -1.47
N LEU A 270 24.51 9.64 -2.15
CA LEU A 270 24.08 8.90 -3.32
C LEU A 270 24.39 9.69 -4.60
N PRO A 271 25.11 9.10 -5.58
CA PRO A 271 25.50 9.82 -6.79
C PRO A 271 24.27 10.29 -7.58
N THR A 272 24.38 11.51 -8.10
CA THR A 272 23.39 12.13 -8.98
C THR A 272 23.84 12.10 -10.44
N ASP A 273 22.87 12.16 -11.35
CA ASP A 273 23.07 12.25 -12.80
C ASP A 273 23.96 13.45 -13.17
N PRO A 274 25.05 13.25 -13.94
CA PRO A 274 25.87 14.35 -14.44
C PRO A 274 25.13 15.23 -15.47
N VAL A 275 24.15 14.68 -16.20
CA VAL A 275 23.31 15.44 -17.14
C VAL A 275 22.40 16.39 -16.36
N LYS A 276 22.30 17.65 -16.79
CA LYS A 276 21.49 18.69 -16.11
C LYS A 276 20.31 19.16 -16.95
N GLU A 277 20.32 18.84 -18.24
CA GLU A 277 19.27 19.07 -19.20
C GLU A 277 18.13 18.07 -18.99
N ASN A 278 16.91 18.57 -18.75
CA ASN A 278 15.75 17.71 -18.49
C ASN A 278 15.18 17.12 -19.80
N TYR A 279 15.80 16.03 -20.28
CA TYR A 279 15.30 15.23 -21.42
C TYR A 279 15.38 13.73 -21.13
N VAL A 280 14.48 12.97 -21.77
CA VAL A 280 14.34 11.52 -21.57
C VAL A 280 15.55 10.77 -22.15
N HIS A 281 16.25 10.02 -21.30
CA HIS A 281 17.42 9.22 -21.70
C HIS A 281 17.67 8.01 -20.78
N LYS A 282 18.57 7.10 -21.17
CA LYS A 282 18.97 5.95 -20.34
C LYS A 282 20.07 6.36 -19.36
N VAL A 283 19.72 6.43 -18.09
CA VAL A 283 20.54 6.91 -16.97
C VAL A 283 21.30 5.72 -16.35
N LYS A 284 22.54 5.94 -15.91
CA LYS A 284 23.44 4.92 -15.33
C LYS A 284 24.31 5.50 -14.21
N ASN A 285 24.84 4.61 -13.36
CA ASN A 285 25.80 4.92 -12.29
C ASN A 285 25.36 5.99 -11.26
N CYS A 286 24.06 6.30 -11.18
CA CYS A 286 23.47 7.22 -10.21
C CYS A 286 22.12 6.69 -9.67
N VAL A 287 21.61 7.33 -8.61
CA VAL A 287 20.29 7.00 -8.01
C VAL A 287 19.22 8.03 -8.36
N PHE A 288 19.61 9.29 -8.58
CA PHE A 288 18.70 10.39 -8.88
C PHE A 288 19.21 11.27 -10.03
N SER A 289 18.32 11.82 -10.83
CA SER A 289 18.61 13.02 -11.64
C SER A 289 18.08 14.26 -10.92
N ILE A 290 18.80 15.38 -11.00
CA ILE A 290 18.26 16.68 -10.59
C ILE A 290 17.24 17.09 -11.65
N ALA A 291 15.99 17.31 -11.26
CA ALA A 291 14.90 17.64 -12.18
C ALA A 291 13.92 18.59 -11.49
N PHE A 292 13.75 19.78 -12.05
CA PHE A 292 12.85 20.79 -11.50
C PHE A 292 11.42 20.59 -12.03
N PRO A 293 10.39 20.76 -11.17
CA PRO A 293 9.00 20.88 -11.58
C PRO A 293 8.80 21.86 -12.74
N THR A 294 7.88 21.51 -13.63
CA THR A 294 7.39 22.38 -14.70
C THR A 294 6.02 22.91 -14.30
N PRO A 295 5.85 24.20 -13.98
CA PRO A 295 4.55 24.75 -13.62
C PRO A 295 3.49 24.53 -14.72
N PHE A 296 2.21 24.54 -14.36
CA PHE A 296 1.13 24.63 -15.34
C PHE A 296 1.12 26.02 -15.99
N GLN A 297 0.61 26.13 -17.22
CA GLN A 297 0.51 27.41 -17.93
C GLN A 297 -0.77 28.16 -17.55
N SER A 298 -1.87 27.43 -17.37
CA SER A 298 -3.16 27.93 -16.91
C SER A 298 -3.20 28.05 -15.39
N ARG A 299 -4.11 28.90 -14.88
CA ARG A 299 -4.36 29.10 -13.45
C ARG A 299 -4.46 27.77 -12.70
N VAL A 300 -3.82 27.72 -11.53
CA VAL A 300 -3.97 26.64 -10.55
C VAL A 300 -4.98 27.00 -9.46
N ARG A 301 -5.62 25.98 -8.90
CA ARG A 301 -6.47 26.05 -7.71
C ARG A 301 -6.12 24.89 -6.79
N LEU A 302 -5.86 25.19 -5.51
CA LEU A 302 -5.88 24.21 -4.43
C LEU A 302 -7.34 23.78 -4.19
N VAL A 303 -7.62 22.48 -4.18
CA VAL A 303 -9.00 21.94 -4.08
C VAL A 303 -9.22 20.99 -2.90
N ALA A 304 -8.15 20.49 -2.27
CA ALA A 304 -8.22 19.74 -1.03
C ALA A 304 -6.87 19.79 -0.31
N VAL A 305 -6.90 19.73 1.03
CA VAL A 305 -5.74 19.56 1.91
C VAL A 305 -6.09 18.56 3.00
N SER A 306 -5.15 17.70 3.39
CA SER A 306 -5.31 16.86 4.57
C SER A 306 -4.80 17.62 5.79
N LYS A 307 -5.72 18.04 6.67
CA LYS A 307 -5.40 18.86 7.85
C LYS A 307 -4.33 18.23 8.73
N GLU A 308 -4.47 16.94 9.04
CA GLU A 308 -3.51 16.18 9.84
C GLU A 308 -2.12 16.14 9.18
N VAL A 309 -2.05 16.07 7.85
CA VAL A 309 -0.74 16.04 7.16
C VAL A 309 -0.07 17.42 7.21
N LEU A 310 -0.84 18.52 7.15
CA LEU A 310 -0.29 19.86 7.36
C LEU A 310 0.15 20.04 8.82
N GLU A 311 -0.74 19.80 9.78
CA GLU A 311 -0.51 20.14 11.19
C GLU A 311 0.39 19.13 11.94
N ASP A 312 0.22 17.82 11.76
CA ASP A 312 0.92 16.79 12.54
C ASP A 312 2.16 16.20 11.84
N ILE A 313 2.27 16.36 10.52
CA ILE A 313 3.40 15.83 9.71
C ILE A 313 4.32 16.92 9.17
N LEU A 314 3.77 18.06 8.72
CA LEU A 314 4.55 19.18 8.16
C LEU A 314 4.70 20.38 9.11
N ASP A 315 4.06 20.30 10.28
CA ASP A 315 3.98 21.34 11.33
C ASP A 315 3.52 22.73 10.85
N LEU A 316 2.78 22.76 9.74
CA LEU A 316 2.17 23.94 9.15
C LEU A 316 0.78 24.19 9.75
N ASP A 317 0.48 25.43 10.08
CA ASP A 317 -0.88 25.84 10.44
C ASP A 317 -1.80 25.75 9.21
N LEU A 318 -3.06 25.35 9.38
CA LEU A 318 -4.00 25.21 8.25
C LEU A 318 -4.15 26.51 7.44
N SER A 319 -3.99 27.69 8.06
CA SER A 319 -4.01 28.99 7.38
C SER A 319 -2.92 29.14 6.31
N VAL A 320 -1.81 28.39 6.38
CA VAL A 320 -0.79 28.37 5.33
C VAL A 320 -1.37 27.91 3.98
N SER A 321 -2.39 27.05 4.00
CA SER A 321 -3.05 26.56 2.78
C SER A 321 -3.79 27.64 1.98
N GLU A 322 -4.12 28.78 2.61
CA GLU A 322 -4.75 29.94 1.95
C GLU A 322 -3.71 30.87 1.29
N THR A 323 -2.41 30.67 1.53
CA THR A 323 -1.35 31.52 0.98
C THR A 323 -1.01 31.16 -0.47
N ASP A 324 -0.79 32.18 -1.31
CA ASP A 324 -0.24 31.99 -2.67
C ASP A 324 1.07 31.21 -2.62
N ASP A 325 1.89 31.43 -1.60
CA ASP A 325 3.21 30.82 -1.42
C ASP A 325 3.13 29.29 -1.27
N PHE A 326 2.17 28.79 -0.48
CA PHE A 326 1.86 27.36 -0.40
C PHE A 326 1.29 26.82 -1.71
N ILE A 327 0.37 27.54 -2.34
CA ILE A 327 -0.22 27.14 -3.64
C ILE A 327 0.86 27.03 -4.72
N GLN A 328 1.84 27.94 -4.74
CA GLN A 328 3.00 27.85 -5.64
C GLN A 328 3.91 26.67 -5.27
N LEU A 329 4.18 26.41 -3.99
CA LEU A 329 4.94 25.22 -3.57
C LEU A 329 4.26 23.91 -4.03
N VAL A 330 2.99 23.71 -3.68
CA VAL A 330 2.29 22.45 -3.95
C VAL A 330 1.85 22.25 -5.39
N SER A 331 1.95 23.29 -6.23
CA SER A 331 1.81 23.19 -7.70
C SER A 331 3.14 23.01 -8.43
N GLY A 332 4.28 23.20 -7.76
CA GLY A 332 5.62 23.22 -8.39
C GLY A 332 6.02 24.56 -9.01
N GLY A 333 5.31 25.64 -8.72
CA GLY A 333 5.65 27.02 -9.09
C GLY A 333 6.73 27.68 -8.21
N LYS A 334 6.87 27.26 -6.95
CA LYS A 334 7.89 27.74 -6.01
C LYS A 334 8.72 26.57 -5.46
N ILE A 335 10.03 26.79 -5.34
CA ILE A 335 10.98 25.91 -4.64
C ILE A 335 11.37 26.60 -3.33
N VAL A 336 11.32 25.87 -2.21
CA VAL A 336 11.69 26.39 -0.87
C VAL A 336 13.19 26.29 -0.61
N PHE A 337 13.67 27.00 0.40
CA PHE A 337 15.07 26.96 0.81
C PHE A 337 15.51 25.55 1.24
N GLY A 338 16.72 25.16 0.84
CA GLY A 338 17.32 23.83 1.06
C GLY A 338 16.78 22.70 0.14
N SER A 339 15.75 22.98 -0.66
CA SER A 339 15.25 22.04 -1.67
C SER A 339 16.17 21.99 -2.90
N ILE A 340 16.64 20.79 -3.24
CA ILE A 340 17.13 20.47 -4.58
C ILE A 340 16.20 19.38 -5.14
N PRO A 341 15.30 19.70 -6.07
CA PRO A 341 14.35 18.72 -6.63
C PRO A 341 15.01 17.56 -7.37
N LEU A 342 14.62 16.34 -7.01
CA LEU A 342 15.17 15.09 -7.56
C LEU A 342 14.08 14.25 -8.23
N ALA A 343 14.48 13.45 -9.22
CA ALA A 343 13.68 12.37 -9.78
C ALA A 343 14.46 11.04 -9.65
N HIS A 344 13.83 10.03 -9.06
CA HIS A 344 14.45 8.75 -8.69
C HIS A 344 14.57 7.82 -9.90
N ARG A 345 15.75 7.21 -10.09
CA ARG A 345 16.00 6.10 -11.02
C ARG A 345 15.64 4.76 -10.38
N TYR A 346 14.68 4.06 -10.98
CA TYR A 346 14.35 2.67 -10.63
C TYR A 346 13.98 1.87 -11.89
N GLY A 347 13.88 0.56 -11.76
CA GLY A 347 13.33 -0.36 -12.75
C GLY A 347 12.19 -1.16 -12.14
N GLY A 348 11.77 -2.25 -12.76
CA GLY A 348 10.77 -3.14 -12.15
C GLY A 348 10.27 -4.26 -13.05
N HIS A 349 9.68 -5.28 -12.44
CA HIS A 349 8.92 -6.34 -13.09
C HIS A 349 7.45 -5.91 -13.24
N GLN A 350 7.10 -5.30 -14.36
CA GLN A 350 5.72 -4.90 -14.66
C GLN A 350 4.95 -6.10 -15.21
N PHE A 351 3.82 -6.45 -14.59
CA PHE A 351 3.09 -7.71 -14.83
C PHE A 351 3.95 -8.99 -14.73
N GLY A 352 5.08 -8.91 -14.02
CA GLY A 352 6.04 -10.00 -13.87
C GLY A 352 7.14 -10.08 -14.94
N ILE A 353 7.11 -9.21 -15.95
CA ILE A 353 8.13 -9.10 -17.00
C ILE A 353 9.04 -7.90 -16.66
N TRP A 354 10.36 -8.06 -16.78
CA TRP A 354 11.32 -6.97 -16.57
C TRP A 354 11.09 -5.84 -17.58
N ALA A 355 10.82 -4.63 -17.08
CA ALA A 355 10.44 -3.45 -17.88
C ALA A 355 11.59 -2.45 -18.09
N ASP A 356 12.83 -2.88 -17.83
CA ASP A 356 14.04 -2.07 -17.96
C ASP A 356 14.01 -0.81 -17.07
N GLN A 357 14.51 0.34 -17.55
CA GLN A 357 14.50 1.58 -16.79
C GLN A 357 13.09 2.19 -16.73
N LEU A 358 12.61 2.39 -15.51
CA LEU A 358 11.42 3.17 -15.18
C LEU A 358 11.88 4.52 -14.62
N GLY A 359 11.70 4.76 -13.31
CA GLY A 359 12.00 6.02 -12.65
C GLY A 359 10.78 6.93 -12.49
N ASP A 360 10.92 8.02 -11.73
CA ASP A 360 9.85 8.98 -11.42
C ASP A 360 9.46 9.83 -12.65
N GLY A 361 8.84 9.20 -13.66
CA GLY A 361 8.55 9.79 -14.97
C GLY A 361 7.53 10.94 -15.01
N ARG A 362 6.99 11.33 -13.86
CA ARG A 362 6.02 12.42 -13.66
C ARG A 362 5.97 12.90 -12.21
N ALA A 363 7.07 12.76 -11.46
CA ALA A 363 7.10 13.12 -10.05
C ALA A 363 8.46 13.71 -9.67
N HIS A 364 8.45 14.66 -8.74
CA HIS A 364 9.63 15.32 -8.23
C HIS A 364 9.65 15.22 -6.71
N LEU A 365 10.68 14.60 -6.15
CA LEU A 365 11.02 14.65 -4.73
C LEU A 365 11.55 16.06 -4.47
N ILE A 366 10.75 16.90 -3.82
CA ILE A 366 11.11 18.29 -3.51
C ILE A 366 11.95 18.41 -2.22
N GLY A 367 12.17 17.31 -1.52
CA GLY A 367 13.11 17.23 -0.40
C GLY A 367 12.55 16.43 0.79
N ILE A 368 13.35 16.36 1.85
CA ILE A 368 13.00 15.75 3.12
C ILE A 368 12.63 16.86 4.11
N TYR A 369 11.47 16.73 4.75
CA TYR A 369 11.10 17.49 5.95
C TYR A 369 11.47 16.70 7.21
N MET A 370 11.82 17.40 8.29
CA MET A 370 11.98 16.82 9.62
C MET A 370 11.05 17.54 10.59
N ASN A 371 10.07 16.83 11.13
CA ASN A 371 9.05 17.41 12.01
C ASN A 371 9.54 17.58 13.46
N ARG A 372 8.76 18.32 14.28
CA ARG A 372 9.02 18.61 15.70
C ARG A 372 9.04 17.38 16.61
N GLN A 373 8.61 16.23 16.11
CA GLN A 373 8.72 14.91 16.75
C GLN A 373 10.06 14.21 16.43
N GLY A 374 10.88 14.77 15.54
CA GLY A 374 12.17 14.23 15.10
C GLY A 374 12.09 13.26 13.93
N GLU A 375 10.93 13.16 13.26
CA GLU A 375 10.70 12.21 12.19
C GLU A 375 10.97 12.81 10.80
N LYS A 376 11.62 12.03 9.93
CA LYS A 376 11.82 12.36 8.51
C LYS A 376 10.58 12.03 7.69
N TRP A 377 10.31 12.85 6.68
CA TRP A 377 9.25 12.68 5.66
C TRP A 377 9.73 13.16 4.29
N GLU A 378 9.65 12.30 3.27
CA GLU A 378 10.00 12.64 1.87
C GLU A 378 8.79 13.20 1.12
N LEU A 379 8.88 14.46 0.68
CA LEU A 379 7.80 15.18 -0.01
C LEU A 379 7.93 15.05 -1.54
N GLN A 380 6.91 14.51 -2.20
CA GLN A 380 6.93 14.29 -3.65
C GLN A 380 5.70 14.87 -4.36
N LEU A 381 5.94 15.77 -5.33
CA LEU A 381 4.90 16.37 -6.18
C LEU A 381 4.62 15.46 -7.38
N LYS A 382 3.51 14.72 -7.39
CA LYS A 382 3.11 13.84 -8.49
C LYS A 382 2.26 14.59 -9.52
N GLY A 383 2.66 14.56 -10.79
CA GLY A 383 2.02 15.26 -11.93
C GLY A 383 2.69 16.58 -12.33
N SER A 384 3.82 16.91 -11.70
CA SER A 384 4.42 18.24 -11.68
C SER A 384 5.42 18.53 -12.81
N GLY A 385 5.51 17.69 -13.85
CA GLY A 385 6.36 17.96 -15.03
C GLY A 385 7.13 16.73 -15.53
N LYS A 386 7.87 16.92 -16.63
CA LYS A 386 8.72 15.87 -17.21
C LYS A 386 10.00 15.67 -16.39
N THR A 387 10.56 14.47 -16.49
CA THR A 387 11.87 14.09 -15.95
C THR A 387 12.62 13.26 -17.01
N PRO A 388 13.93 12.95 -16.82
CA PRO A 388 14.64 11.97 -17.66
C PRO A 388 13.95 10.59 -17.73
N TYR A 389 13.05 10.31 -16.79
CA TYR A 389 12.33 9.04 -16.63
C TYR A 389 10.93 9.04 -17.28
N SER A 390 10.49 10.13 -17.93
CA SER A 390 9.13 10.23 -18.48
C SER A 390 8.79 9.20 -19.57
N ARG A 391 9.79 8.55 -20.19
CA ARG A 391 9.61 7.69 -21.36
C ARG A 391 8.79 8.43 -22.44
N ASN A 392 7.68 7.87 -22.91
CA ASN A 392 6.79 8.51 -23.88
C ASN A 392 5.72 9.42 -23.24
N GLY A 393 5.76 9.62 -21.91
CA GLY A 393 4.80 10.43 -21.16
C GLY A 393 5.04 11.95 -21.26
N ASP A 394 4.02 12.71 -20.85
CA ASP A 394 4.03 14.17 -20.80
C ASP A 394 4.48 14.75 -19.44
N GLY A 395 4.71 13.91 -18.43
CA GLY A 395 5.07 14.33 -17.07
C GLY A 395 3.88 14.79 -16.20
N ARG A 396 2.64 14.68 -16.69
CA ARG A 396 1.44 15.18 -15.99
C ARG A 396 0.63 14.08 -15.30
N ALA A 397 -0.08 14.48 -14.26
CA ALA A 397 -1.21 13.74 -13.70
C ALA A 397 -2.51 14.51 -13.99
N ILE A 398 -3.64 13.85 -13.76
CA ILE A 398 -4.98 14.26 -14.16
C ILE A 398 -5.91 14.25 -12.96
N LEU A 399 -6.92 15.13 -12.97
CA LEU A 399 -7.87 15.31 -11.88
C LEU A 399 -8.38 13.98 -11.29
N ARG A 400 -8.91 13.07 -12.13
CA ARG A 400 -9.47 11.80 -11.64
C ARG A 400 -8.44 10.88 -10.97
N SER A 401 -7.19 10.82 -11.46
CA SER A 401 -6.17 9.98 -10.81
C SER A 401 -5.69 10.60 -9.51
N SER A 402 -5.47 11.92 -9.53
CA SER A 402 -4.93 12.68 -8.41
C SER A 402 -5.93 12.77 -7.24
N LEU A 403 -7.22 12.91 -7.54
CA LEU A 403 -8.31 12.88 -6.55
C LEU A 403 -8.47 11.48 -5.93
N ARG A 404 -8.50 10.43 -6.75
CA ARG A 404 -8.56 9.04 -6.27
C ARG A 404 -7.36 8.68 -5.38
N GLU A 405 -6.16 9.14 -5.73
CA GLU A 405 -4.95 8.93 -4.94
C GLU A 405 -4.96 9.72 -3.62
N PHE A 406 -5.41 10.98 -3.63
CA PHE A 406 -5.60 11.78 -2.43
C PHE A 406 -6.57 11.09 -1.44
N LEU A 407 -7.79 10.78 -1.89
CA LEU A 407 -8.80 10.13 -1.05
C LEU A 407 -8.35 8.74 -0.55
N CYS A 408 -7.69 7.94 -1.38
CA CYS A 408 -7.31 6.58 -0.97
C CYS A 408 -6.12 6.53 0.00
N SER A 409 -5.16 7.45 -0.13
CA SER A 409 -4.05 7.59 0.81
C SER A 409 -4.57 7.83 2.23
N GLU A 410 -5.50 8.79 2.38
CA GLU A 410 -6.04 9.15 3.68
C GLU A 410 -7.05 8.10 4.19
N ALA A 411 -7.88 7.52 3.32
CA ALA A 411 -8.79 6.43 3.70
C ALA A 411 -8.02 5.19 4.21
N MET A 412 -6.89 4.85 3.60
CA MET A 412 -6.05 3.74 4.06
C MET A 412 -5.37 4.06 5.39
N HIS A 413 -4.99 5.32 5.64
CA HIS A 413 -4.49 5.76 6.94
C HIS A 413 -5.54 5.60 8.06
N TYR A 414 -6.77 6.10 7.86
CA TYR A 414 -7.85 5.96 8.86
C TYR A 414 -8.33 4.51 9.05
N LEU A 415 -8.11 3.63 8.07
CA LEU A 415 -8.29 2.17 8.22
C LEU A 415 -7.14 1.49 9.00
N GLY A 416 -6.13 2.24 9.45
CA GLY A 416 -4.98 1.72 10.19
C GLY A 416 -3.98 0.95 9.32
N ILE A 417 -3.98 1.17 8.00
CA ILE A 417 -3.12 0.46 7.05
C ILE A 417 -1.90 1.34 6.69
N PRO A 418 -0.65 0.80 6.79
CA PRO A 418 0.55 1.56 6.42
C PRO A 418 0.50 2.06 4.96
N THR A 419 0.75 3.35 4.76
CA THR A 419 0.53 4.06 3.49
C THR A 419 1.38 5.32 3.37
N SER A 420 1.65 5.77 2.15
CA SER A 420 1.91 7.19 1.88
C SER A 420 0.67 8.04 2.22
N ARG A 421 0.88 9.27 2.68
CA ARG A 421 -0.17 10.27 2.95
C ARG A 421 -0.26 11.28 1.79
N ALA A 422 -1.39 11.97 1.67
CA ALA A 422 -1.59 13.02 0.68
C ALA A 422 -1.86 14.37 1.37
N ALA A 423 -0.92 15.31 1.25
CA ALA A 423 -0.99 16.61 1.91
C ALA A 423 -1.97 17.56 1.19
N SER A 424 -1.95 17.58 -0.14
CA SER A 424 -2.76 18.51 -0.93
C SER A 424 -3.04 18.03 -2.35
N LEU A 425 -4.17 18.49 -2.90
CA LEU A 425 -4.57 18.31 -4.30
C LEU A 425 -4.70 19.68 -4.98
N VAL A 426 -3.94 19.89 -6.06
CA VAL A 426 -4.01 21.07 -6.93
C VAL A 426 -4.54 20.68 -8.30
N VAL A 427 -5.39 21.52 -8.88
CA VAL A 427 -5.96 21.36 -10.22
C VAL A 427 -5.60 22.57 -11.09
N SER A 428 -5.37 22.34 -12.38
CA SER A 428 -5.20 23.37 -13.41
C SER A 428 -6.19 23.15 -14.54
N ASP A 429 -6.45 24.22 -15.30
CA ASP A 429 -7.21 24.16 -16.55
C ASP A 429 -6.34 23.77 -17.77
N ASP A 430 -5.04 23.51 -17.56
CA ASP A 430 -4.16 22.90 -18.57
C ASP A 430 -4.73 21.55 -19.04
N VAL A 431 -4.89 21.43 -20.37
CA VAL A 431 -5.42 20.23 -21.02
C VAL A 431 -4.36 19.14 -21.09
N VAL A 432 -4.67 17.99 -20.49
CA VAL A 432 -3.85 16.78 -20.49
C VAL A 432 -4.57 15.69 -21.27
N TRP A 433 -3.94 15.16 -22.31
CA TRP A 433 -4.54 14.13 -23.18
C TRP A 433 -4.35 12.73 -22.60
N ARG A 434 -5.42 11.96 -22.45
CA ARG A 434 -5.37 10.62 -21.86
C ARG A 434 -6.35 9.68 -22.55
N ASP A 435 -5.91 8.45 -22.73
CA ASP A 435 -6.81 7.33 -22.95
C ASP A 435 -7.20 6.79 -21.57
N GLN A 436 -8.50 6.73 -21.27
CA GLN A 436 -8.99 6.28 -19.97
C GLN A 436 -8.91 4.75 -19.81
N PHE A 437 -9.01 4.02 -20.91
CA PHE A 437 -9.20 2.56 -20.94
C PHE A 437 -8.13 1.82 -21.77
N TYR A 438 -7.15 2.56 -22.30
CA TYR A 438 -6.09 2.07 -23.20
C TYR A 438 -6.64 1.40 -24.48
N ASN A 439 -7.77 1.91 -24.99
CA ASN A 439 -8.51 1.36 -26.13
C ASN A 439 -8.45 2.22 -27.41
N GLY A 440 -7.56 3.21 -27.46
CA GLY A 440 -7.34 4.15 -28.56
C GLY A 440 -8.08 5.50 -28.43
N ASN A 441 -9.00 5.65 -27.47
CA ASN A 441 -9.87 6.82 -27.36
C ASN A 441 -9.28 7.90 -26.44
N LEU A 442 -8.49 8.81 -27.02
CA LEU A 442 -7.94 9.97 -26.31
C LEU A 442 -9.02 11.00 -25.94
N ALA A 443 -9.26 11.18 -24.65
CA ALA A 443 -10.02 12.26 -24.06
C ALA A 443 -9.12 13.45 -23.65
N LYS A 444 -9.75 14.61 -23.45
CA LYS A 444 -9.14 15.77 -22.78
C LYS A 444 -9.51 15.73 -21.31
N GLU A 445 -8.51 15.76 -20.43
CA GLU A 445 -8.70 15.84 -18.99
C GLU A 445 -7.98 17.07 -18.42
N ARG A 446 -8.37 17.49 -17.21
CA ARG A 446 -7.73 18.61 -16.49
C ARG A 446 -6.45 18.15 -15.79
N GLY A 447 -5.38 18.90 -15.93
CA GLY A 447 -4.13 18.67 -15.21
C GLY A 447 -4.28 18.79 -13.70
N ALA A 448 -3.57 17.97 -12.94
CA ALA A 448 -3.55 18.04 -11.48
C ALA A 448 -2.18 17.65 -10.90
N VAL A 449 -1.87 18.14 -9.70
CA VAL A 449 -0.71 17.74 -8.89
C VAL A 449 -1.19 17.28 -7.50
N VAL A 450 -0.60 16.19 -7.00
CA VAL A 450 -0.73 15.78 -5.58
C VAL A 450 0.61 16.01 -4.89
N LEU A 451 0.62 16.69 -3.75
CA LEU A 451 1.75 16.57 -2.81
C LEU A 451 1.53 15.30 -1.98
N ARG A 452 2.36 14.29 -2.23
CA ARG A 452 2.40 13.05 -1.48
C ARG A 452 3.54 13.12 -0.47
N VAL A 453 3.35 12.52 0.71
CA VAL A 453 4.42 12.40 1.72
C VAL A 453 4.53 10.95 2.20
N ALA A 454 5.75 10.47 2.38
CA ALA A 454 6.04 9.11 2.84
C ALA A 454 7.26 9.10 3.75
N LYS A 455 7.47 8.03 4.51
CA LYS A 455 8.73 7.81 5.22
C LYS A 455 9.89 7.57 4.25
N SER A 456 9.63 6.85 3.15
CA SER A 456 10.51 6.85 1.98
C SER A 456 9.82 6.37 0.70
N TRP A 457 10.32 6.85 -0.45
CA TRP A 457 9.96 6.39 -1.80
C TRP A 457 10.89 5.32 -2.38
N PHE A 458 11.78 4.71 -1.58
CA PHE A 458 12.55 3.53 -2.02
C PHE A 458 11.68 2.29 -2.22
N ARG A 459 11.86 1.64 -3.38
CA ARG A 459 11.06 0.52 -3.90
C ARG A 459 11.95 -0.71 -4.11
N ILE A 460 11.35 -1.90 -4.24
CA ILE A 460 12.09 -3.10 -4.69
C ILE A 460 12.77 -2.83 -6.04
N GLY A 461 12.06 -2.15 -6.95
CA GLY A 461 12.58 -1.67 -8.24
C GLY A 461 13.83 -0.77 -8.18
N SER A 462 14.09 -0.08 -7.06
CA SER A 462 15.29 0.74 -6.85
C SER A 462 16.56 -0.10 -6.70
N LEU A 463 16.45 -1.31 -6.13
CA LEU A 463 17.56 -2.25 -5.99
C LEU A 463 17.69 -3.17 -7.21
N GLU A 464 16.57 -3.50 -7.86
CA GLU A 464 16.57 -4.32 -9.07
C GLU A 464 17.32 -3.65 -10.24
N ILE A 465 17.17 -2.33 -10.47
CA ILE A 465 17.83 -1.66 -11.61
C ILE A 465 19.34 -1.69 -11.53
N LEU A 466 19.90 -1.54 -10.32
CA LEU A 466 21.33 -1.56 -10.07
C LEU A 466 21.87 -2.99 -10.28
N THR A 467 21.11 -3.99 -9.82
CA THR A 467 21.42 -5.41 -10.05
C THR A 467 21.44 -5.77 -11.54
N HIS A 468 20.39 -5.43 -12.29
CA HIS A 468 20.31 -5.71 -13.73
C HIS A 468 21.33 -4.90 -14.55
N SER A 469 21.79 -3.75 -14.04
CA SER A 469 22.84 -2.94 -14.67
C SER A 469 24.27 -3.39 -14.32
N GLY A 470 24.44 -4.30 -13.35
CA GLY A 470 25.76 -4.71 -12.84
C GLY A 470 26.43 -3.68 -11.91
N GLU A 471 25.69 -2.67 -11.44
CA GLU A 471 26.17 -1.52 -10.67
C GLU A 471 26.33 -1.88 -9.17
N LEU A 472 27.08 -2.95 -8.88
CA LEU A 472 27.06 -3.64 -7.57
C LEU A 472 27.57 -2.80 -6.38
N ASP A 473 28.54 -1.90 -6.61
CA ASP A 473 29.02 -1.02 -5.54
C ASP A 473 28.03 0.10 -5.23
N LEU A 474 27.28 0.57 -6.23
CA LEU A 474 26.17 1.50 -6.05
C LEU A 474 24.97 0.81 -5.37
N LEU A 475 24.71 -0.46 -5.71
CA LEU A 475 23.72 -1.29 -5.02
C LEU A 475 24.05 -1.42 -3.53
N ARG A 476 25.33 -1.65 -3.19
CA ARG A 476 25.79 -1.73 -1.79
C ARG A 476 25.62 -0.40 -1.06
N MET A 477 26.12 0.69 -1.66
CA MET A 477 26.00 2.06 -1.15
C MET A 477 24.54 2.46 -0.89
N LEU A 478 23.64 2.20 -1.84
CA LEU A 478 22.22 2.50 -1.69
C LEU A 478 21.57 1.66 -0.59
N LEU A 479 21.92 0.36 -0.50
CA LEU A 479 21.35 -0.52 0.51
C LEU A 479 21.86 -0.19 1.93
N ASP A 480 23.15 0.08 2.11
CA ASP A 480 23.70 0.53 3.40
C ASP A 480 23.05 1.86 3.84
N PHE A 481 22.85 2.82 2.91
CA PHE A 481 22.11 4.06 3.17
C PHE A 481 20.67 3.81 3.61
N ILE A 482 19.92 2.96 2.87
CA ILE A 482 18.52 2.63 3.20
C ILE A 482 18.42 1.99 4.58
N ILE A 483 19.34 1.09 4.94
CA ILE A 483 19.33 0.44 6.25
C ILE A 483 19.62 1.47 7.35
N GLN A 484 20.65 2.31 7.16
CA GLN A 484 21.01 3.35 8.13
C GLN A 484 19.88 4.35 8.41
N GLU A 485 19.21 4.83 7.36
CA GLU A 485 18.25 5.93 7.50
C GLU A 485 16.83 5.47 7.88
N TYR A 486 16.43 4.24 7.55
CA TYR A 486 15.04 3.78 7.69
C TYR A 486 14.87 2.45 8.47
N PHE A 487 15.93 1.69 8.76
CA PHE A 487 15.86 0.41 9.48
C PHE A 487 16.71 0.42 10.79
N PRO A 488 16.40 1.29 11.76
CA PRO A 488 17.22 1.49 12.98
C PRO A 488 17.28 0.29 13.93
N LEU A 489 16.57 -0.81 13.64
CA LEU A 489 16.68 -2.09 14.34
C LEU A 489 17.78 -3.00 13.77
N VAL A 490 18.43 -2.60 12.68
CA VAL A 490 19.51 -3.33 12.00
C VAL A 490 20.81 -2.55 12.17
N ASP A 491 21.81 -3.11 12.85
CA ASP A 491 23.13 -2.48 12.90
C ASP A 491 23.83 -2.61 11.53
N VAL A 492 24.10 -1.47 10.90
CA VAL A 492 24.82 -1.35 9.62
C VAL A 492 26.27 -1.87 9.73
N LYS A 493 26.81 -2.12 10.92
CA LYS A 493 28.12 -2.75 11.11
C LYS A 493 28.05 -4.28 11.03
N GLU A 494 26.97 -4.90 11.48
CA GLU A 494 26.87 -6.35 11.59
C GLU A 494 27.02 -7.05 10.21
N PRO A 495 27.63 -8.25 10.15
CA PRO A 495 27.82 -8.95 8.89
C PRO A 495 26.50 -9.32 8.19
N ASN A 496 25.43 -9.54 8.94
CA ASN A 496 24.14 -10.03 8.44
C ASN A 496 23.13 -8.94 8.08
N ARG A 497 23.48 -7.64 8.19
CA ARG A 497 22.56 -6.49 8.00
C ARG A 497 21.58 -6.62 6.82
N TYR A 498 22.01 -7.14 5.67
CA TYR A 498 21.17 -7.32 4.47
C TYR A 498 20.14 -8.47 4.61
N VAL A 499 20.46 -9.50 5.39
CA VAL A 499 19.54 -10.60 5.75
C VAL A 499 18.54 -10.13 6.80
N ASP A 500 19.00 -9.33 7.77
CA ASP A 500 18.15 -8.80 8.86
C ASP A 500 17.15 -7.76 8.32
N PHE A 501 17.63 -6.85 7.46
CA PHE A 501 16.80 -5.98 6.60
C PHE A 501 15.76 -6.80 5.82
N PHE A 502 16.20 -7.83 5.08
CA PHE A 502 15.29 -8.66 4.29
C PHE A 502 14.24 -9.36 5.15
N SER A 503 14.59 -9.79 6.37
CA SER A 503 13.65 -10.37 7.34
C SER A 503 12.56 -9.38 7.77
N ILE A 504 12.91 -8.11 7.99
CA ILE A 504 11.94 -7.06 8.31
C ILE A 504 11.02 -6.80 7.12
N VAL A 505 11.56 -6.66 5.91
CA VAL A 505 10.74 -6.40 4.70
C VAL A 505 9.79 -7.58 4.39
N VAL A 506 10.27 -8.82 4.52
CA VAL A 506 9.42 -10.02 4.35
C VAL A 506 8.29 -10.07 5.39
N PHE A 507 8.58 -9.75 6.65
CA PHE A 507 7.59 -9.70 7.71
C PHE A 507 6.55 -8.60 7.45
N GLU A 508 6.97 -7.34 7.34
CA GLU A 508 6.03 -6.21 7.23
C GLU A 508 5.23 -6.26 5.91
N THR A 509 5.79 -6.78 4.81
CA THR A 509 5.01 -7.01 3.56
C THR A 509 3.94 -8.10 3.74
N ALA A 510 4.18 -9.12 4.57
CA ALA A 510 3.15 -10.10 4.93
C ALA A 510 2.04 -9.45 5.78
N GLN A 511 2.40 -8.58 6.73
CA GLN A 511 1.45 -7.83 7.55
C GLN A 511 0.58 -6.88 6.70
N LEU A 512 1.20 -6.12 5.79
CA LEU A 512 0.54 -5.18 4.89
C LEU A 512 -0.50 -5.87 3.99
N ILE A 513 -0.12 -6.97 3.35
CA ILE A 513 -1.04 -7.66 2.42
C ILE A 513 -2.17 -8.34 3.21
N ALA A 514 -1.92 -8.86 4.41
CA ALA A 514 -2.99 -9.36 5.28
C ALA A 514 -3.98 -8.23 5.68
N LEU A 515 -3.49 -7.01 5.93
CA LEU A 515 -4.34 -5.84 6.16
C LEU A 515 -5.18 -5.49 4.93
N TRP A 516 -4.59 -5.41 3.73
CA TRP A 516 -5.33 -5.18 2.47
C TRP A 516 -6.49 -6.18 2.29
N MET A 517 -6.21 -7.48 2.48
CA MET A 517 -7.20 -8.54 2.37
C MET A 517 -8.31 -8.44 3.44
N SER A 518 -8.01 -7.92 4.64
CA SER A 518 -8.99 -7.77 5.73
C SER A 518 -10.04 -6.66 5.51
N VAL A 519 -9.74 -5.68 4.66
CA VAL A 519 -10.65 -4.59 4.24
C VAL A 519 -11.16 -4.72 2.81
N GLY A 520 -10.76 -5.77 2.09
CA GLY A 520 -11.18 -6.00 0.70
C GLY A 520 -10.50 -5.08 -0.32
N PHE A 521 -9.31 -4.53 0.00
CA PHE A 521 -8.55 -3.65 -0.88
C PHE A 521 -7.79 -4.47 -1.94
N ALA A 522 -7.99 -4.14 -3.21
CA ALA A 522 -7.18 -4.60 -4.33
C ALA A 522 -6.40 -3.43 -4.92
N HIS A 523 -5.08 -3.54 -4.98
CA HIS A 523 -4.18 -2.48 -5.47
C HIS A 523 -4.18 -2.37 -7.00
N GLY A 524 -4.44 -3.48 -7.72
CA GLY A 524 -4.57 -3.52 -9.18
C GLY A 524 -3.27 -3.44 -10.00
N VAL A 525 -2.16 -2.99 -9.42
CA VAL A 525 -0.85 -2.89 -10.10
C VAL A 525 0.29 -3.25 -9.13
N CYS A 526 0.33 -4.50 -8.66
CA CYS A 526 1.37 -4.98 -7.73
C CYS A 526 2.69 -5.33 -8.44
N ASN A 527 3.22 -4.41 -9.26
CA ASN A 527 4.57 -4.50 -9.81
C ASN A 527 5.62 -4.28 -8.70
N THR A 528 6.89 -4.69 -8.93
CA THR A 528 7.97 -4.42 -7.97
C THR A 528 8.37 -2.95 -7.86
N ASP A 529 8.08 -2.12 -8.87
CA ASP A 529 8.20 -0.65 -8.80
C ASP A 529 7.15 0.03 -7.90
N ASN A 530 6.08 -0.67 -7.53
CA ASN A 530 5.06 -0.18 -6.59
C ASN A 530 5.15 -0.80 -5.19
N PHE A 531 6.16 -1.65 -4.92
CA PHE A 531 6.39 -2.21 -3.59
C PHE A 531 7.45 -1.39 -2.86
N SER A 532 7.03 -0.58 -1.88
CA SER A 532 7.92 0.15 -0.98
C SER A 532 8.75 -0.82 -0.14
N LEU A 533 10.04 -0.54 0.05
CA LEU A 533 10.89 -1.32 0.95
C LEU A 533 10.44 -1.19 2.41
N LEU A 534 9.81 -0.07 2.78
CA LEU A 534 9.27 0.15 4.13
C LEU A 534 7.89 -0.52 4.32
N SER A 535 7.43 -1.34 3.37
CA SER A 535 6.15 -2.07 3.42
C SER A 535 4.94 -1.18 3.71
N ILE A 536 4.93 0.01 3.09
CA ILE A 536 3.78 0.92 3.03
C ILE A 536 3.09 0.84 1.66
N THR A 537 1.77 1.05 1.64
CA THR A 537 1.00 1.21 0.39
C THR A 537 1.42 2.49 -0.33
N ILE A 538 1.70 2.43 -1.63
CA ILE A 538 2.11 3.57 -2.46
C ILE A 538 1.49 3.48 -3.86
N ASP A 539 1.58 4.57 -4.64
CA ASP A 539 1.23 4.62 -6.07
C ASP A 539 -0.18 4.10 -6.41
N TYR A 540 -1.18 4.68 -5.74
CA TYR A 540 -2.60 4.51 -6.05
C TYR A 540 -2.90 4.86 -7.52
N GLY A 541 -3.34 3.85 -8.27
CA GLY A 541 -3.79 3.96 -9.65
C GLY A 541 -5.19 3.31 -9.81
N PRO A 542 -5.32 2.24 -10.60
CA PRO A 542 -6.57 1.49 -10.71
C PRO A 542 -6.76 0.52 -9.51
N PHE A 543 -6.76 1.06 -8.30
CA PHE A 543 -7.15 0.33 -7.09
C PHE A 543 -8.68 0.21 -7.00
N GLY A 544 -9.16 -0.67 -6.13
CA GLY A 544 -10.57 -0.68 -5.71
C GLY A 544 -10.77 -1.40 -4.38
N PHE A 545 -11.74 -0.93 -3.60
CA PHE A 545 -12.31 -1.71 -2.51
C PHE A 545 -13.43 -2.60 -3.06
N MET A 546 -13.36 -3.88 -2.77
CA MET A 546 -14.32 -4.90 -3.17
C MET A 546 -15.68 -4.66 -2.50
N GLU A 547 -16.75 -4.63 -3.32
CA GLU A 547 -18.12 -4.46 -2.82
C GLU A 547 -18.75 -5.83 -2.51
N ALA A 548 -19.41 -6.47 -3.46
CA ALA A 548 -19.77 -7.90 -3.34
C ALA A 548 -18.50 -8.76 -3.21
N TYR A 549 -18.48 -9.73 -2.28
CA TYR A 549 -17.31 -10.59 -2.09
C TYR A 549 -17.06 -11.48 -3.31
N ASN A 550 -15.91 -11.27 -3.96
CA ASN A 550 -15.47 -11.98 -5.14
C ASN A 550 -13.93 -12.16 -5.10
N PRO A 551 -13.40 -13.38 -4.90
CA PRO A 551 -11.95 -13.60 -4.86
C PRO A 551 -11.24 -13.34 -6.21
N ASP A 552 -12.00 -13.29 -7.32
CA ASP A 552 -11.53 -12.91 -8.66
C ASP A 552 -11.75 -11.42 -8.99
N PHE A 553 -12.06 -10.57 -8.00
CA PHE A 553 -12.18 -9.13 -8.20
C PHE A 553 -10.88 -8.50 -8.70
N VAL A 554 -10.95 -7.85 -9.86
CA VAL A 554 -9.88 -7.08 -10.50
C VAL A 554 -10.36 -5.63 -10.67
N PRO A 555 -9.72 -4.64 -10.03
CA PRO A 555 -10.06 -3.22 -10.22
C PRO A 555 -9.39 -2.60 -11.46
N ASN A 556 -8.39 -3.27 -12.04
CA ASN A 556 -7.60 -2.78 -13.17
C ASN A 556 -8.13 -3.31 -14.51
N THR A 557 -8.72 -2.42 -15.31
CA THR A 557 -9.26 -2.74 -16.64
C THR A 557 -8.20 -3.11 -17.69
N SER A 558 -6.91 -3.05 -17.34
CA SER A 558 -5.79 -3.47 -18.19
C SER A 558 -5.03 -4.68 -17.61
N ASP A 559 -5.62 -5.38 -16.64
CA ASP A 559 -5.12 -6.65 -16.10
C ASP A 559 -5.94 -7.82 -16.67
N ASP A 560 -5.85 -8.03 -17.99
CA ASP A 560 -6.62 -9.05 -18.72
C ASP A 560 -6.35 -10.48 -18.21
N GLU A 561 -5.10 -10.76 -17.82
CA GLU A 561 -4.69 -12.03 -17.20
C GLU A 561 -5.17 -12.18 -15.74
N ARG A 562 -5.73 -11.12 -15.15
CA ARG A 562 -6.17 -11.04 -13.74
C ARG A 562 -5.04 -11.32 -12.74
N ARG A 563 -3.79 -10.97 -13.10
CA ARG A 563 -2.58 -11.20 -12.31
C ARG A 563 -2.67 -10.55 -10.93
N TYR A 564 -3.29 -9.37 -10.86
CA TYR A 564 -3.43 -8.53 -9.67
C TYR A 564 -4.85 -8.54 -9.08
N LYS A 565 -5.62 -9.60 -9.37
CA LYS A 565 -6.90 -9.90 -8.68
C LYS A 565 -6.69 -10.05 -7.17
N ILE A 566 -7.72 -9.71 -6.39
CA ILE A 566 -7.64 -9.65 -4.92
C ILE A 566 -7.14 -10.98 -4.32
N GLY A 567 -7.69 -12.13 -4.76
CA GLY A 567 -7.30 -13.45 -4.28
C GLY A 567 -5.88 -13.91 -4.64
N ASN A 568 -5.13 -13.13 -5.44
CA ASN A 568 -3.75 -13.44 -5.82
C ASN A 568 -2.70 -12.52 -5.17
N GLN A 569 -3.12 -11.47 -4.43
CA GLN A 569 -2.17 -10.45 -3.91
C GLN A 569 -1.09 -11.03 -2.99
N ALA A 570 -1.40 -12.07 -2.19
CA ALA A 570 -0.41 -12.75 -1.35
C ALA A 570 0.66 -13.50 -2.18
N ASN A 571 0.26 -14.18 -3.27
CA ASN A 571 1.20 -14.84 -4.17
C ASN A 571 2.09 -13.82 -4.90
N ILE A 572 1.55 -12.66 -5.23
CA ILE A 572 2.31 -11.55 -5.82
C ILE A 572 3.26 -10.92 -4.79
N GLY A 573 2.88 -10.82 -3.52
CA GLY A 573 3.78 -10.45 -2.43
C GLY A 573 4.99 -11.37 -2.35
N MET A 574 4.75 -12.70 -2.33
CA MET A 574 5.81 -13.72 -2.40
C MET A 574 6.69 -13.58 -3.65
N PHE A 575 6.10 -13.32 -4.82
CA PHE A 575 6.84 -13.08 -6.07
C PHE A 575 7.72 -11.82 -5.98
N ASN A 576 7.20 -10.72 -5.45
CA ASN A 576 7.93 -9.45 -5.32
C ASN A 576 9.06 -9.56 -4.28
N LEU A 577 8.84 -10.26 -3.16
CA LEU A 577 9.89 -10.54 -2.16
C LEU A 577 10.97 -11.50 -2.71
N ASN A 578 10.62 -12.45 -3.57
CA ASN A 578 11.59 -13.25 -4.32
C ASN A 578 12.41 -12.38 -5.31
N LYS A 579 11.80 -11.34 -5.90
CA LYS A 579 12.53 -10.36 -6.72
C LYS A 579 13.45 -9.46 -5.92
N LEU A 580 13.05 -9.05 -4.72
CA LEU A 580 13.96 -8.40 -3.76
C LEU A 580 15.14 -9.31 -3.41
N LEU A 581 14.91 -10.59 -3.11
CA LEU A 581 15.99 -11.56 -2.85
C LEU A 581 16.93 -11.72 -4.06
N GLN A 582 16.39 -11.74 -5.28
CA GLN A 582 17.19 -11.75 -6.51
C GLN A 582 18.07 -10.48 -6.66
N ALA A 583 17.56 -9.32 -6.26
CA ALA A 583 18.35 -8.08 -6.22
C ALA A 583 19.43 -8.07 -5.12
N LEU A 584 19.16 -8.67 -3.96
CA LEU A 584 20.13 -8.74 -2.86
C LEU A 584 21.25 -9.78 -3.10
N ASN A 585 20.96 -10.86 -3.85
CA ASN A 585 21.85 -12.00 -4.05
C ASN A 585 23.30 -11.68 -4.46
N PRO A 586 23.64 -10.66 -5.27
CA PRO A 586 25.04 -10.32 -5.57
C PRO A 586 25.86 -9.90 -4.34
N LEU A 587 25.21 -9.34 -3.31
CA LEU A 587 25.87 -8.88 -2.08
C LEU A 587 25.98 -9.96 -0.99
N LEU A 588 25.20 -11.04 -1.08
CA LEU A 588 25.10 -12.06 -0.03
C LEU A 588 26.15 -13.18 -0.20
N ASN A 589 26.81 -13.58 0.89
CA ASN A 589 27.64 -14.79 0.91
C ASN A 589 26.78 -16.09 0.91
N PRO A 590 27.35 -17.29 0.67
CA PRO A 590 26.56 -18.52 0.55
C PRO A 590 25.68 -18.86 1.77
N ARG A 591 26.16 -18.59 3.00
CA ARG A 591 25.38 -18.79 4.24
C ARG A 591 24.23 -17.80 4.32
N GLN A 592 24.45 -16.54 3.95
CA GLN A 592 23.41 -15.51 3.92
C GLN A 592 22.34 -15.79 2.87
N LYS A 593 22.73 -16.29 1.69
CA LYS A 593 21.79 -16.77 0.67
C LYS A 593 20.88 -17.89 1.21
N GLN A 594 21.44 -18.84 1.96
CA GLN A 594 20.66 -19.89 2.61
C GLN A 594 19.68 -19.33 3.65
N LEU A 595 20.13 -18.43 4.54
CA LEU A 595 19.29 -17.80 5.57
C LEU A 595 18.15 -16.96 4.95
N ALA A 596 18.44 -16.12 3.96
CA ALA A 596 17.43 -15.31 3.28
C ALA A 596 16.44 -16.19 2.48
N THR A 597 16.89 -17.32 1.93
CA THR A 597 16.00 -18.32 1.31
C THR A 597 15.11 -19.04 2.33
N GLN A 598 15.56 -19.19 3.58
CA GLN A 598 14.73 -19.71 4.68
C GLN A 598 13.70 -18.67 5.12
N ILE A 599 14.11 -17.42 5.37
CA ILE A 599 13.22 -16.29 5.69
C ILE A 599 12.08 -16.15 4.66
N LEU A 600 12.40 -16.21 3.36
CA LEU A 600 11.39 -16.12 2.31
C LEU A 600 10.39 -17.29 2.34
N LYS A 601 10.77 -18.48 2.79
CA LYS A 601 9.86 -19.64 2.92
C LYS A 601 8.86 -19.48 4.06
N GLU A 602 9.13 -18.65 5.07
CA GLU A 602 8.21 -18.38 6.16
C GLU A 602 7.12 -17.35 5.78
N TYR A 603 7.28 -16.60 4.68
CA TYR A 603 6.30 -15.59 4.24
C TYR A 603 4.83 -16.08 4.24
N PRO A 604 4.48 -17.28 3.71
CA PRO A 604 3.10 -17.76 3.77
C PRO A 604 2.62 -17.99 5.20
N VAL A 605 3.48 -18.47 6.10
CA VAL A 605 3.14 -18.72 7.51
C VAL A 605 2.86 -17.40 8.24
N LEU A 606 3.69 -16.37 7.99
CA LEU A 606 3.49 -15.01 8.50
C LEU A 606 2.17 -14.41 7.99
N TYR A 607 1.97 -14.43 6.68
CA TYR A 607 0.75 -13.92 6.04
C TYR A 607 -0.52 -14.62 6.55
N TYR A 608 -0.56 -15.96 6.56
CA TYR A 608 -1.75 -16.70 7.01
C TYR A 608 -2.00 -16.54 8.51
N THR A 609 -0.95 -16.41 9.33
CA THR A 609 -1.11 -16.10 10.76
C THR A 609 -1.78 -14.74 10.95
N ARG A 610 -1.29 -13.70 10.26
CA ARG A 610 -1.86 -12.36 10.37
C ARG A 610 -3.26 -12.24 9.76
N PHE A 611 -3.51 -12.91 8.64
CA PHE A 611 -4.83 -13.04 8.03
C PHE A 611 -5.83 -13.65 9.03
N ARG A 612 -5.46 -14.78 9.67
CA ARG A 612 -6.28 -15.45 10.68
C ARG A 612 -6.56 -14.52 11.87
N GLU A 613 -5.55 -13.82 12.40
CA GLU A 613 -5.75 -12.83 13.48
C GLU A 613 -6.78 -11.76 13.11
N LEU A 614 -6.62 -11.15 11.93
CA LEU A 614 -7.50 -10.07 11.47
C LEU A 614 -8.92 -10.57 11.28
N PHE A 615 -9.14 -11.70 10.58
CA PHE A 615 -10.48 -12.24 10.38
C PHE A 615 -11.13 -12.75 11.67
N LYS A 616 -10.36 -13.26 12.64
CA LYS A 616 -10.87 -13.57 13.99
C LYS A 616 -11.32 -12.31 14.74
N ALA A 617 -10.56 -11.22 14.67
CA ALA A 617 -10.95 -9.94 15.26
C ALA A 617 -12.23 -9.39 14.61
N LYS A 618 -12.34 -9.48 13.28
CA LYS A 618 -13.54 -9.13 12.51
C LYS A 618 -14.77 -10.00 12.86
N LEU A 619 -14.56 -11.20 13.40
CA LEU A 619 -15.59 -12.10 13.95
C LEU A 619 -15.74 -12.00 15.48
N GLY A 620 -14.98 -11.14 16.17
CA GLY A 620 -15.03 -10.97 17.63
C GLY A 620 -14.51 -12.16 18.45
N LEU A 621 -13.83 -13.13 17.82
CA LEU A 621 -13.39 -14.37 18.45
C LEU A 621 -12.15 -14.16 19.33
N LEU A 622 -12.20 -14.69 20.57
CA LEU A 622 -11.08 -14.67 21.51
C LEU A 622 -10.39 -16.05 21.58
N GLY A 623 -9.21 -16.10 22.21
CA GLY A 623 -8.41 -17.32 22.38
C GLY A 623 -7.89 -17.90 21.05
N LYS A 624 -7.56 -19.20 21.06
CA LYS A 624 -7.22 -20.00 19.86
C LYS A 624 -8.12 -21.23 19.82
N SER A 625 -8.66 -21.57 18.65
CA SER A 625 -9.37 -22.81 18.37
C SER A 625 -8.98 -23.30 16.98
N GLU A 626 -8.92 -24.61 16.76
CA GLU A 626 -8.49 -25.18 15.47
C GLU A 626 -9.52 -24.91 14.36
N GLY A 627 -10.82 -24.97 14.68
CA GLY A 627 -11.92 -24.65 13.76
C GLY A 627 -12.13 -23.16 13.47
N ASP A 628 -11.22 -22.27 13.89
CA ASP A 628 -11.31 -20.83 13.57
C ASP A 628 -11.23 -20.58 12.04
N ASP A 629 -10.40 -21.35 11.32
CA ASP A 629 -10.19 -21.18 9.88
C ASP A 629 -11.38 -21.65 9.04
N ASP A 630 -11.94 -22.82 9.36
CA ASP A 630 -13.14 -23.36 8.69
C ASP A 630 -14.32 -22.40 8.82
N LEU A 631 -14.50 -21.78 10.00
CA LEU A 631 -15.56 -20.83 10.26
C LEU A 631 -15.42 -19.53 9.44
N ILE A 632 -14.19 -19.08 9.20
CA ILE A 632 -13.87 -17.94 8.33
C ILE A 632 -14.10 -18.33 6.86
N ALA A 633 -13.56 -19.46 6.41
CA ALA A 633 -13.70 -19.94 5.05
C ALA A 633 -15.17 -20.19 4.66
N PHE A 634 -15.96 -20.74 5.58
CA PHE A 634 -17.39 -20.96 5.40
C PHE A 634 -18.15 -19.63 5.31
N LEU A 635 -17.84 -18.61 6.14
CA LEU A 635 -18.44 -17.27 5.97
C LEU A 635 -18.14 -16.70 4.59
N LEU A 636 -16.87 -16.71 4.17
CA LEU A 636 -16.45 -16.16 2.87
C LEU A 636 -17.12 -16.91 1.70
N HIS A 637 -17.26 -18.23 1.79
CA HIS A 637 -18.01 -19.02 0.81
C HIS A 637 -19.50 -18.65 0.76
N LEU A 638 -20.15 -18.43 1.91
CA LEU A 638 -21.54 -17.93 1.93
C LEU A 638 -21.66 -16.56 1.27
N MET A 639 -20.71 -15.65 1.51
CA MET A 639 -20.68 -14.31 0.89
C MET A 639 -20.49 -14.42 -0.63
N GLU A 640 -19.59 -15.30 -1.09
CA GLU A 640 -19.33 -15.60 -2.50
C GLU A 640 -20.60 -16.10 -3.21
N LYS A 641 -21.33 -17.07 -2.61
CA LYS A 641 -22.53 -17.66 -3.22
C LYS A 641 -23.80 -16.81 -3.10
N THR A 642 -23.71 -15.64 -2.49
CA THR A 642 -24.83 -14.68 -2.37
C THR A 642 -24.51 -13.28 -2.87
N GLU A 643 -23.28 -13.05 -3.37
CA GLU A 643 -22.76 -11.74 -3.76
C GLU A 643 -22.91 -10.68 -2.64
N ALA A 644 -22.81 -11.13 -1.38
CA ALA A 644 -23.00 -10.26 -0.22
C ALA A 644 -21.85 -9.24 -0.08
N ASP A 645 -22.18 -8.01 0.31
CA ASP A 645 -21.20 -6.94 0.48
C ASP A 645 -20.18 -7.28 1.56
N PHE A 646 -18.90 -7.20 1.20
CA PHE A 646 -17.79 -7.60 2.06
C PHE A 646 -17.71 -6.78 3.34
N THR A 647 -17.72 -5.45 3.20
CA THR A 647 -17.59 -4.53 4.33
C THR A 647 -18.81 -4.62 5.24
N MET A 648 -20.01 -4.58 4.64
CA MET A 648 -21.26 -4.49 5.37
C MET A 648 -21.71 -5.82 5.98
N THR A 649 -21.31 -6.98 5.45
CA THR A 649 -21.52 -8.27 6.12
C THR A 649 -20.82 -8.28 7.48
N PHE A 650 -19.52 -7.95 7.52
CA PHE A 650 -18.78 -7.87 8.78
C PHE A 650 -19.30 -6.75 9.69
N ARG A 651 -19.63 -5.57 9.13
CA ARG A 651 -20.15 -4.45 9.93
C ARG A 651 -21.49 -4.80 10.58
N GLN A 652 -22.43 -5.39 9.85
CA GLN A 652 -23.74 -5.77 10.38
C GLN A 652 -23.65 -6.95 11.36
N LEU A 653 -22.72 -7.90 11.13
CA LEU A 653 -22.39 -8.95 12.11
C LEU A 653 -21.82 -8.38 13.44
N SER A 654 -21.25 -7.17 13.37
CA SER A 654 -20.77 -6.42 14.55
C SER A 654 -21.89 -5.69 15.30
N GLU A 655 -23.03 -5.45 14.65
CA GLU A 655 -24.14 -4.64 15.20
C GLU A 655 -25.32 -5.51 15.67
N ILE A 656 -25.54 -6.68 15.05
CA ILE A 656 -26.55 -7.68 15.41
C ILE A 656 -26.26 -8.38 16.75
N THR A 657 -27.32 -8.66 17.52
CA THR A 657 -27.25 -9.40 18.80
C THR A 657 -27.14 -10.91 18.61
N GLN A 658 -26.71 -11.63 19.65
CA GLN A 658 -26.70 -13.10 19.61
C GLN A 658 -28.11 -13.70 19.51
N SER A 659 -29.13 -13.08 20.13
CA SER A 659 -30.52 -13.56 20.07
C SER A 659 -31.09 -13.49 18.65
N GLN A 660 -30.94 -12.33 18.00
CA GLN A 660 -31.37 -12.14 16.59
C GLN A 660 -30.69 -13.11 15.62
N LEU A 661 -29.41 -13.44 15.85
CA LEU A 661 -28.73 -14.49 15.09
C LEU A 661 -29.31 -15.88 15.41
N GLN A 662 -29.48 -16.24 16.68
CA GLN A 662 -29.97 -17.55 17.10
C GLN A 662 -31.40 -17.83 16.61
N GLU A 663 -32.26 -16.80 16.60
CA GLU A 663 -33.63 -16.83 16.09
C GLU A 663 -33.70 -16.68 14.55
N LEU A 664 -32.56 -16.40 13.89
CA LEU A 664 -32.43 -16.06 12.47
C LEU A 664 -33.27 -14.82 12.03
N VAL A 665 -33.66 -13.99 12.99
CA VAL A 665 -34.41 -12.74 12.79
C VAL A 665 -33.44 -11.63 12.38
N ILE A 666 -33.05 -11.64 11.11
CA ILE A 666 -32.20 -10.61 10.51
C ILE A 666 -33.06 -9.36 10.15
N PRO A 667 -32.81 -8.18 10.74
CA PRO A 667 -33.47 -6.91 10.37
C PRO A 667 -33.28 -6.52 8.90
N GLN A 668 -34.11 -5.62 8.37
CA GLN A 668 -34.07 -5.26 6.93
C GLN A 668 -32.92 -4.30 6.60
N GLU A 669 -32.60 -3.40 7.54
CA GLU A 669 -31.45 -2.50 7.52
C GLU A 669 -30.10 -3.25 7.50
N PHE A 670 -30.08 -4.51 7.98
CA PHE A 670 -28.91 -5.40 7.86
C PHE A 670 -28.92 -6.13 6.51
N TRP A 671 -29.00 -5.36 5.42
CA TRP A 671 -29.21 -5.84 4.05
C TRP A 671 -28.13 -6.80 3.51
N ALA A 672 -26.89 -6.76 4.00
CA ALA A 672 -25.83 -7.69 3.61
C ALA A 672 -25.98 -9.02 4.37
N LEU A 673 -26.31 -8.98 5.67
CA LEU A 673 -26.77 -10.17 6.39
C LEU A 673 -28.09 -10.74 5.82
N LYS A 674 -28.97 -9.88 5.28
CA LYS A 674 -30.21 -10.29 4.60
C LYS A 674 -29.94 -10.93 3.22
N MET A 675 -28.80 -10.63 2.61
CA MET A 675 -28.35 -11.26 1.38
C MET A 675 -27.74 -12.64 1.68
N ILE A 676 -26.79 -12.71 2.62
CA ILE A 676 -26.13 -13.96 2.99
C ILE A 676 -27.09 -14.98 3.61
N SER A 677 -28.13 -14.52 4.34
CA SER A 677 -29.16 -15.38 4.93
C SER A 677 -30.07 -16.07 3.91
N LYS A 678 -29.99 -15.72 2.62
CA LYS A 678 -30.67 -16.45 1.54
C LYS A 678 -30.02 -17.80 1.23
N HIS A 679 -28.77 -18.01 1.63
CA HIS A 679 -28.09 -19.27 1.37
C HIS A 679 -28.55 -20.36 2.35
N LYS A 680 -28.92 -21.53 1.82
CA LYS A 680 -29.43 -22.68 2.59
C LYS A 680 -28.54 -23.16 3.75
N LEU A 681 -27.24 -22.82 3.74
CA LEU A 681 -26.29 -23.20 4.78
C LEU A 681 -26.04 -22.10 5.83
N PHE A 682 -26.63 -20.91 5.69
CA PHE A 682 -26.47 -19.83 6.68
C PHE A 682 -26.88 -20.24 8.12
N PRO A 683 -27.99 -20.97 8.36
CA PRO A 683 -28.33 -21.45 9.71
C PRO A 683 -27.24 -22.36 10.33
N ALA A 684 -26.56 -23.17 9.51
CA ALA A 684 -25.48 -24.04 9.97
C ALA A 684 -24.24 -23.22 10.35
N TRP A 685 -23.89 -22.20 9.55
CA TRP A 685 -22.81 -21.27 9.88
C TRP A 685 -23.11 -20.46 11.15
N VAL A 686 -24.32 -19.93 11.31
CA VAL A 686 -24.73 -19.21 12.52
C VAL A 686 -24.64 -20.11 13.77
N SER A 687 -25.07 -21.38 13.67
CA SER A 687 -24.93 -22.35 14.75
C SER A 687 -23.46 -22.58 15.15
N GLN A 688 -22.57 -22.75 14.17
CA GLN A 688 -21.12 -22.88 14.42
C GLN A 688 -20.53 -21.61 15.02
N TYR A 689 -20.88 -20.43 14.51
CA TYR A 689 -20.42 -19.13 15.00
C TYR A 689 -20.85 -18.87 16.45
N LEU A 690 -22.12 -19.07 16.79
CA LEU A 690 -22.63 -18.92 18.16
C LEU A 690 -22.06 -19.99 19.10
N SER A 691 -21.84 -21.23 18.63
CA SER A 691 -21.15 -22.27 19.40
C SER A 691 -19.70 -21.85 19.71
N ARG A 692 -18.98 -21.31 18.72
CA ARG A 692 -17.61 -20.80 18.89
C ARG A 692 -17.54 -19.57 19.79
N LEU A 693 -18.53 -18.68 19.77
CA LEU A 693 -18.57 -17.53 20.68
C LEU A 693 -18.72 -17.95 22.15
N LYS A 694 -19.38 -19.08 22.46
CA LYS A 694 -19.49 -19.60 23.83
C LYS A 694 -18.15 -19.98 24.47
N SER A 695 -17.08 -20.17 23.68
CA SER A 695 -15.73 -20.38 24.22
C SER A 695 -14.94 -19.09 24.50
N ASN A 696 -15.50 -17.90 24.20
CA ASN A 696 -14.99 -16.64 24.71
C ASN A 696 -15.36 -16.51 26.21
N ILE A 697 -14.49 -16.96 27.11
CA ILE A 697 -14.71 -16.93 28.56
C ILE A 697 -15.05 -15.49 29.03
N SER A 698 -16.18 -15.34 29.72
CA SER A 698 -16.69 -14.08 30.28
C SER A 698 -16.91 -12.92 29.28
N ASP A 699 -17.06 -13.22 27.99
CA ASP A 699 -17.33 -12.20 26.95
C ASP A 699 -18.83 -11.98 26.75
N SER A 700 -19.27 -10.72 26.85
CA SER A 700 -20.69 -10.36 26.69
C SER A 700 -21.04 -10.00 25.24
N ASP A 701 -22.32 -10.08 24.87
CA ASP A 701 -22.80 -9.60 23.56
C ASP A 701 -22.48 -8.12 23.34
N SER A 702 -22.46 -7.31 24.40
CA SER A 702 -22.07 -5.89 24.35
C SER A 702 -20.57 -5.73 24.02
N GLU A 703 -19.69 -6.42 24.75
CA GLU A 703 -18.24 -6.29 24.54
C GLU A 703 -17.77 -6.93 23.23
N ARG A 704 -18.40 -8.03 22.77
CA ARG A 704 -18.15 -8.55 21.42
C ARG A 704 -18.52 -7.51 20.35
N ARG A 705 -19.73 -6.93 20.40
CA ARG A 705 -20.17 -5.92 19.42
C ARG A 705 -19.27 -4.69 19.42
N LYS A 706 -18.92 -4.17 20.60
CA LYS A 706 -17.99 -3.04 20.79
C LYS A 706 -16.60 -3.33 20.20
N ARG A 707 -16.04 -4.51 20.47
CA ARG A 707 -14.74 -4.95 19.91
C ARG A 707 -14.79 -5.13 18.38
N MET A 708 -15.85 -5.73 17.85
CA MET A 708 -16.03 -5.93 16.40
C MET A 708 -16.26 -4.60 15.67
N THR A 709 -17.09 -3.70 16.20
CA THR A 709 -17.37 -2.38 15.60
C THR A 709 -16.18 -1.42 15.61
N ALA A 710 -15.15 -1.70 16.42
CA ALA A 710 -13.87 -0.98 16.39
C ALA A 710 -12.92 -1.45 15.28
N VAL A 711 -13.09 -2.66 14.73
CA VAL A 711 -12.23 -3.23 13.67
C VAL A 711 -12.93 -3.48 12.33
N ASN A 712 -14.26 -3.46 12.31
CA ASN A 712 -15.06 -3.55 11.09
C ASN A 712 -15.53 -2.14 10.68
N PRO A 713 -14.95 -1.54 9.63
CA PRO A 713 -15.32 -0.21 9.20
C PRO A 713 -16.76 -0.15 8.70
N ARG A 714 -17.43 0.99 8.90
CA ARG A 714 -18.76 1.28 8.32
C ARG A 714 -18.66 1.86 6.91
N TYR A 715 -17.49 2.41 6.56
CA TYR A 715 -17.19 3.04 5.29
C TYR A 715 -15.81 2.60 4.80
N VAL A 716 -15.70 2.31 3.52
CA VAL A 716 -14.45 2.17 2.76
C VAL A 716 -14.62 2.96 1.46
N LEU A 717 -13.52 3.37 0.81
CA LEU A 717 -13.58 4.19 -0.41
C LEU A 717 -14.03 3.35 -1.61
N LYS A 718 -15.33 3.08 -1.69
CA LYS A 718 -15.94 2.33 -2.80
C LYS A 718 -15.72 3.06 -4.12
N ASN A 719 -15.63 2.30 -5.21
CA ASN A 719 -15.30 2.86 -6.53
C ASN A 719 -16.34 3.90 -6.99
N TRP A 720 -17.63 3.72 -6.69
CA TRP A 720 -18.66 4.70 -7.02
C TRP A 720 -18.56 6.00 -6.20
N MET A 721 -18.07 5.96 -4.96
CA MET A 721 -17.89 7.16 -4.12
C MET A 721 -16.79 8.04 -4.72
N ALA A 722 -15.65 7.43 -5.04
CA ALA A 722 -14.54 8.14 -5.68
C ALA A 722 -14.91 8.65 -7.08
N GLU A 723 -15.72 7.91 -7.84
CA GLU A 723 -16.25 8.34 -9.14
C GLU A 723 -17.22 9.53 -9.01
N SER A 724 -18.12 9.52 -8.01
CA SER A 724 -19.02 10.65 -7.73
C SER A 724 -18.26 11.94 -7.43
N ALA A 725 -17.23 11.85 -6.58
CA ALA A 725 -16.33 12.96 -6.27
C ALA A 725 -15.60 13.48 -7.52
N VAL A 726 -15.13 12.59 -8.40
CA VAL A 726 -14.52 12.97 -9.70
C VAL A 726 -15.52 13.72 -10.59
N GLN A 727 -16.72 13.18 -10.81
CA GLN A 727 -17.72 13.77 -11.70
C GLN A 727 -18.22 15.14 -11.25
N LYS A 728 -18.17 15.42 -9.93
CA LYS A 728 -18.36 16.76 -9.37
C LYS A 728 -17.13 17.65 -9.58
N ALA A 729 -15.93 17.16 -9.26
CA ALA A 729 -14.69 17.92 -9.34
C ALA A 729 -14.38 18.41 -10.77
N GLU A 730 -14.71 17.61 -11.79
CA GLU A 730 -14.64 18.01 -13.20
C GLU A 730 -15.49 19.25 -13.51
N ARG A 731 -16.62 19.42 -12.81
CA ARG A 731 -17.54 20.57 -12.91
C ARG A 731 -17.18 21.71 -11.96
N ASN A 732 -16.01 21.64 -11.31
CA ASN A 732 -15.53 22.53 -10.24
C ASN A 732 -16.37 22.52 -8.93
N ASP A 733 -17.18 21.48 -8.72
CA ASP A 733 -17.79 21.19 -7.41
C ASP A 733 -16.87 20.22 -6.65
N PHE A 734 -16.31 20.65 -5.53
CA PHE A 734 -15.40 19.82 -4.72
C PHE A 734 -16.07 19.31 -3.42
N SER A 735 -17.41 19.44 -3.31
CA SER A 735 -18.19 19.10 -2.09
C SER A 735 -18.11 17.64 -1.63
N GLU A 736 -17.64 16.72 -2.48
CA GLU A 736 -17.40 15.30 -2.14
C GLU A 736 -15.89 14.95 -2.07
N THR A 737 -15.01 15.95 -1.97
CA THR A 737 -13.56 15.78 -1.78
C THR A 737 -13.07 16.25 -0.40
N TYR A 738 -13.92 17.00 0.34
CA TYR A 738 -13.67 17.50 1.70
C TYR A 738 -14.26 16.57 2.77
#